data_AF-A0A8H7KLZ4-F1
#
_entry.id   AF-A0A8H7KLZ4-F1
#
_cell.length_a   1.000
_cell.length_b   1.000
_cell.length_c   1.000
_cell.angle_alpha   90.00
_cell.angle_beta   90.00
_cell.angle_gamma   90.00
#
_symmetry.space_group_name_H-M   'P 1'
#
loop_
_entity.id
_entity.type
_entity.pdbx_description
1 polymer ?
#
loop_
_entity_poly.entity_id
_entity_poly.type
_entity_poly.pdbx_seq_one_letter_code
_entity_poly.pdbx_strand_id
1 'polypeptide(L)'
;MPSKASLLSAFAAAPAPPRHTAQERDDIIKELCKPASELHELFAVVSKFTEEFNLWAPSTKARRLHVNNAFAKFIEIDPRYAQFIGAEWLDEDIMGQAQDFLMATLVASKDRVEGANYMGYNSFITLAWNMYGLINEYCLPIQHNRKLLTEYATGLTSWAKKTAVLFNLSHKHNVKHYFGVMELRLMVKEALLNRTAINNALQHVVLWIMFFQTAACPGSLLKTAKYPEDFLKYEDILVKRNPNGTFITLLCIKAWKGGHTRDRWMYVLRLHLPPMYADLFEHSQLFQITGVRDKDNLGEDLSVHIIAVGLRRHAFKDFDSVEELATGDQLNLRWKDEFLHLPFFVACGPKGVMVDLTVALNDNHMRIYFSDICKDVGLWGQFGNCTSYAFRRGTATKWMTTYGPGITKALMHHKRNTDALESHYDNSLAQRDIAQAVFAGRVEVSEEQTPIDAPALHRDEHTTIVKLTALEAIESDLLLQRYALLKEVLAEKVLTENDDWSDIRDTLSDADIQEANQMMASGVDTFQTESDTASGLASSEGQAVCDWLLRKVEGQFKSRLATVRKRFNTFQYATREDRTPLTASEVSARQHEHREAPSEMLTALRNIWTAQETSTKMLRGEDVDKEHSDEANTILISGDGDGHTSLTPLNQLMQANLDRIKLLAKIHEDETGAQKCPLCAHSDLIPQEKRERVYGCLAKVQEHLQGIHSQAYIGAQHCPFCPPNSQFFADRVKTIKHIHKAHSNCQMGEDEPMPKYHQHHSLYRGNIALIVPGPSITTSPATPFVAPNLSSLGPIAAGLDLDNLPDLPPIVIDLDSTPDITLPGSFMDLS
;
A
#
# COMPACT_ATOMS: atom_id res chain seq x y z
N MET A 1 32.29 47.64 -46.36
CA MET A 1 30.94 47.40 -45.82
C MET A 1 30.03 48.53 -46.31
N PRO A 2 28.92 48.25 -47.03
CA PRO A 2 28.02 49.29 -47.48
C PRO A 2 27.03 49.70 -46.37
N SER A 3 26.53 50.93 -46.45
CA SER A 3 25.75 51.59 -45.40
C SER A 3 24.30 51.11 -45.34
N LYS A 4 23.70 51.28 -44.16
CA LYS A 4 22.31 50.90 -43.78
C LYS A 4 21.23 51.43 -44.74
N ALA A 5 21.53 52.43 -45.56
CA ALA A 5 20.62 52.96 -46.58
C ALA A 5 20.50 52.05 -47.82
N SER A 6 21.51 51.24 -48.14
CA SER A 6 21.51 50.34 -49.31
C SER A 6 20.70 49.05 -49.11
N LEU A 7 20.42 48.67 -47.86
CA LEU A 7 19.60 47.48 -47.55
C LEU A 7 18.09 47.79 -47.54
N LEU A 8 17.71 49.06 -47.46
CA LEU A 8 16.30 49.46 -47.40
C LEU A 8 15.66 49.69 -48.78
N SER A 9 16.43 49.81 -49.87
CA SER A 9 15.85 49.92 -51.22
C SER A 9 15.55 48.56 -51.87
N ALA A 10 16.09 47.45 -51.37
CA ALA A 10 15.89 46.12 -51.94
C ALA A 10 14.58 45.43 -51.50
N PHE A 11 13.90 45.95 -50.48
CA PHE A 11 12.62 45.42 -49.99
C PHE A 11 11.37 46.06 -50.63
N ALA A 12 11.54 47.00 -51.56
CA ALA A 12 10.44 47.78 -52.14
C ALA A 12 9.86 47.23 -53.46
N ALA A 13 10.23 46.02 -53.91
CA ALA A 13 9.78 45.50 -55.22
C ALA A 13 9.41 44.01 -55.28
N ALA A 14 8.99 43.40 -54.17
CA ALA A 14 8.27 42.12 -54.24
C ALA A 14 6.77 42.39 -54.09
N PRO A 15 5.91 42.04 -55.08
CA PRO A 15 4.47 42.13 -54.90
C PRO A 15 4.09 41.21 -53.73
N ALA A 16 3.42 41.78 -52.73
CA ALA A 16 2.85 40.99 -51.65
C ALA A 16 1.99 39.87 -52.24
N PRO A 17 2.06 38.62 -51.72
CA PRO A 17 1.12 37.60 -52.14
C PRO A 17 -0.30 38.15 -51.94
N PRO A 18 -1.21 37.93 -52.89
CA PRO A 18 -2.54 38.51 -52.82
C PRO A 18 -3.16 38.13 -51.48
N ARG A 19 -3.52 39.14 -50.69
CA ARG A 19 -4.23 38.91 -49.43
C ARG A 19 -5.55 38.26 -49.81
N HIS A 20 -5.73 37.00 -49.38
CA HIS A 20 -7.03 36.34 -49.46
C HIS A 20 -8.10 37.30 -48.95
N THR A 21 -9.11 37.53 -49.78
CA THR A 21 -10.33 38.22 -49.39
C THR A 21 -10.93 37.52 -48.16
N ALA A 22 -11.75 38.21 -47.38
CA ALA A 22 -12.44 37.59 -46.24
C ALA A 22 -13.22 36.33 -46.70
N GLN A 23 -13.79 36.40 -47.91
CA GLN A 23 -14.46 35.28 -48.57
C GLN A 23 -13.50 34.12 -48.88
N GLU A 24 -12.32 34.38 -49.46
CA GLU A 24 -11.33 33.32 -49.75
C GLU A 24 -10.74 32.71 -48.47
N ARG A 25 -10.60 33.48 -47.38
CA ARG A 25 -10.20 32.93 -46.08
C ARG A 25 -11.29 32.07 -45.49
N ASP A 26 -12.54 32.49 -45.58
CA ASP A 26 -13.69 31.70 -45.14
C ASP A 26 -13.86 30.44 -45.99
N ASP A 27 -13.56 30.49 -47.29
CA ASP A 27 -13.63 29.34 -48.19
C ASP A 27 -12.46 28.37 -47.96
N ILE A 28 -11.24 28.86 -47.66
CA ILE A 28 -10.10 28.04 -47.22
C ILE A 28 -10.38 27.40 -45.85
N ILE A 29 -10.96 28.14 -44.90
CA ILE A 29 -11.37 27.60 -43.60
C ILE A 29 -12.45 26.54 -43.78
N LYS A 30 -13.45 26.78 -44.64
CA LYS A 30 -14.47 25.79 -45.00
C LYS A 30 -13.89 24.57 -45.69
N GLU A 31 -12.86 24.73 -46.53
CA GLU A 31 -12.21 23.62 -47.22
C GLU A 31 -11.31 22.79 -46.29
N LEU A 32 -10.57 23.43 -45.39
CA LEU A 32 -9.82 22.78 -44.31
C LEU A 32 -10.74 22.09 -43.29
N CYS A 33 -11.99 22.53 -43.19
CA CYS A 33 -13.05 21.93 -42.38
C CYS A 33 -13.88 20.88 -43.17
N LYS A 34 -13.54 20.52 -44.41
CA LYS A 34 -14.25 19.42 -45.12
C LYS A 34 -14.05 18.00 -44.52
N PRO A 35 -12.97 17.67 -43.79
CA PRO A 35 -12.91 16.43 -42.99
C PRO A 35 -13.54 16.61 -41.58
N ALA A 36 -14.31 17.69 -41.34
CA ALA A 36 -14.77 18.04 -40.00
C ALA A 36 -15.78 17.09 -39.37
N SER A 37 -16.33 16.06 -40.03
CA SER A 37 -17.08 15.04 -39.28
C SER A 37 -16.14 14.21 -38.41
N GLU A 38 -14.99 13.79 -38.95
CA GLU A 38 -13.98 13.02 -38.22
C GLU A 38 -13.19 13.92 -37.25
N LEU A 39 -12.95 15.19 -37.60
CA LEU A 39 -12.32 16.15 -36.71
C LEU A 39 -13.29 16.70 -35.65
N HIS A 40 -14.59 16.87 -35.90
CA HIS A 40 -15.57 17.14 -34.84
C HIS A 40 -15.77 15.92 -33.97
N GLU A 41 -15.80 14.70 -34.52
CA GLU A 41 -15.80 13.50 -33.67
C GLU A 41 -14.52 13.43 -32.86
N LEU A 42 -13.34 13.69 -33.43
CA LEU A 42 -12.09 13.70 -32.70
C LEU A 42 -12.05 14.84 -31.67
N PHE A 43 -12.51 16.05 -31.98
CA PHE A 43 -12.57 17.17 -31.03
C PHE A 43 -13.66 16.99 -29.99
N ALA A 44 -14.80 16.39 -30.32
CA ALA A 44 -15.83 16.02 -29.35
C ALA A 44 -15.36 14.86 -28.48
N VAL A 45 -14.62 13.91 -29.04
CA VAL A 45 -13.96 12.82 -28.31
C VAL A 45 -12.86 13.38 -27.43
N VAL A 46 -12.02 14.32 -27.91
CA VAL A 46 -10.95 14.98 -27.15
C VAL A 46 -11.52 15.94 -26.12
N SER A 47 -12.57 16.70 -26.40
CA SER A 47 -13.26 17.56 -25.42
C SER A 47 -14.00 16.72 -24.39
N LYS A 48 -14.73 15.68 -24.79
CA LYS A 48 -15.33 14.71 -23.87
C LYS A 48 -14.25 13.98 -23.07
N PHE A 49 -13.14 13.60 -23.67
CA PHE A 49 -11.96 13.07 -22.97
C PHE A 49 -11.40 14.13 -22.04
N THR A 50 -11.33 15.41 -22.40
CA THR A 50 -10.78 16.47 -21.54
C THR A 50 -11.72 16.78 -20.39
N GLU A 51 -13.04 16.77 -20.62
CA GLU A 51 -14.08 16.87 -19.61
C GLU A 51 -14.04 15.65 -18.68
N GLU A 52 -13.96 14.43 -19.21
CA GLU A 52 -13.80 13.16 -18.47
C GLU A 52 -12.43 13.05 -17.76
N PHE A 53 -11.36 13.58 -18.35
CA PHE A 53 -9.98 13.62 -17.84
C PHE A 53 -9.81 14.68 -16.74
N ASN A 54 -10.64 15.72 -16.77
CA ASN A 54 -10.79 16.70 -15.70
C ASN A 54 -11.78 16.24 -14.61
N LEU A 55 -12.44 15.09 -14.75
CA LEU A 55 -13.20 14.48 -13.65
C LEU A 55 -12.21 13.89 -12.67
N TRP A 56 -11.85 14.71 -11.69
CA TRP A 56 -11.20 14.26 -10.47
C TRP A 56 -11.78 12.91 -10.00
N ALA A 57 -10.94 12.01 -9.48
CA ALA A 57 -11.42 10.77 -8.88
C ALA A 57 -12.61 11.07 -7.95
N PRO A 58 -13.68 10.25 -7.90
CA PRO A 58 -14.90 10.56 -7.15
C PRO A 58 -14.64 11.04 -5.71
N SER A 59 -13.62 10.49 -5.06
CA SER A 59 -13.21 10.93 -3.73
C SER A 59 -12.55 12.30 -3.64
N THR A 60 -11.81 12.71 -4.67
CA THR A 60 -11.27 14.05 -4.76
C THR A 60 -12.41 15.04 -4.98
N LYS A 61 -13.41 14.69 -5.80
CA LYS A 61 -14.66 15.48 -5.94
C LYS A 61 -15.39 15.62 -4.62
N ALA A 62 -15.67 14.51 -3.92
CA ALA A 62 -16.35 14.54 -2.62
C ALA A 62 -15.58 15.36 -1.58
N ARG A 63 -14.25 15.22 -1.52
CA ARG A 63 -13.40 16.01 -0.63
C ARG A 63 -13.44 17.50 -0.99
N ARG A 64 -13.39 17.84 -2.28
CA ARG A 64 -13.45 19.23 -2.74
C ARG A 64 -14.82 19.85 -2.53
N LEU A 65 -15.90 19.10 -2.74
CA LEU A 65 -17.25 19.54 -2.40
C LEU A 65 -17.35 19.89 -0.91
N HIS A 66 -16.75 19.07 -0.03
CA HIS A 66 -16.69 19.39 1.40
C HIS A 66 -15.89 20.68 1.67
N VAL A 67 -14.74 20.87 1.00
CA VAL A 67 -13.93 22.09 1.11
C VAL A 67 -14.68 23.31 0.57
N ASN A 68 -15.37 23.18 -0.56
CA ASN A 68 -16.21 24.21 -1.18
C ASN A 68 -17.31 24.66 -0.23
N ASN A 69 -18.05 23.72 0.36
CA ASN A 69 -19.11 24.03 1.31
C ASN A 69 -18.57 24.69 2.59
N ALA A 70 -17.39 24.25 3.06
CA ALA A 70 -16.72 24.87 4.20
C ALA A 70 -16.22 26.29 3.87
N PHE A 71 -15.76 26.52 2.65
CA PHE A 71 -15.31 27.82 2.17
C PHE A 71 -16.46 28.81 1.99
N ALA A 72 -17.56 28.40 1.34
CA ALA A 72 -18.76 29.22 1.22
C ALA A 72 -19.29 29.63 2.60
N LYS A 73 -19.37 28.68 3.55
CA LYS A 73 -19.76 28.97 4.93
C LYS A 73 -18.77 29.91 5.65
N PHE A 74 -17.49 29.85 5.33
CA PHE A 74 -16.50 30.78 5.87
C PHE A 74 -16.74 32.20 5.35
N ILE A 75 -17.00 32.37 4.06
CA ILE A 75 -17.36 33.66 3.43
C ILE A 75 -18.65 34.23 4.04
N GLU A 76 -19.65 33.38 4.32
CA GLU A 76 -20.90 33.80 4.96
C GLU A 76 -20.71 34.31 6.41
N ILE A 77 -19.75 33.73 7.15
CA ILE A 77 -19.55 34.02 8.57
C ILE A 77 -18.60 35.20 8.79
N ASP A 78 -17.59 35.38 7.93
CA ASP A 78 -16.59 36.43 8.07
C ASP A 78 -17.08 37.75 7.45
N PRO A 79 -17.35 38.81 8.25
CA PRO A 79 -17.91 40.06 7.73
C PRO A 79 -17.06 40.75 6.66
N ARG A 80 -15.75 40.48 6.62
CA ARG A 80 -14.81 41.05 5.63
C ARG A 80 -15.12 40.60 4.20
N TYR A 81 -15.83 39.47 4.07
CA TYR A 81 -16.16 38.85 2.79
C TYR A 81 -17.65 38.87 2.46
N ALA A 82 -18.46 39.64 3.19
CA ALA A 82 -19.91 39.69 2.98
C ALA A 82 -20.31 40.08 1.54
N GLN A 83 -19.50 40.89 0.85
CA GLN A 83 -19.69 41.27 -0.56
C GLN A 83 -19.50 40.11 -1.55
N PHE A 84 -18.88 39.00 -1.13
CA PHE A 84 -18.62 37.82 -1.96
C PHE A 84 -19.64 36.69 -1.73
N ILE A 85 -20.67 36.88 -0.90
CA ILE A 85 -21.73 35.87 -0.69
C ILE A 85 -22.49 35.66 -2.00
N GLY A 86 -22.51 34.41 -2.50
CA GLY A 86 -23.05 34.05 -3.81
C GLY A 86 -22.13 34.37 -4.99
N ALA A 87 -20.94 34.90 -4.72
CA ALA A 87 -19.92 35.24 -5.70
C ALA A 87 -18.51 34.87 -5.17
N GLU A 88 -18.43 33.73 -4.48
CA GLU A 88 -17.26 33.30 -3.68
C GLU A 88 -16.00 33.04 -4.53
N TRP A 89 -16.17 32.96 -5.86
CA TRP A 89 -15.11 32.61 -6.82
C TRP A 89 -14.78 33.74 -7.79
N LEU A 90 -15.15 34.99 -7.46
CA LEU A 90 -14.68 36.17 -8.19
C LEU A 90 -13.16 36.32 -8.00
N ASP A 91 -12.44 36.65 -9.09
CA ASP A 91 -10.97 36.76 -9.07
C ASP A 91 -10.46 37.89 -8.17
N GLU A 92 -11.30 38.90 -7.93
CA GLU A 92 -11.01 40.00 -7.00
C GLU A 92 -10.78 39.43 -5.58
N ASP A 93 -9.51 39.29 -5.21
CA ASP A 93 -9.02 38.82 -3.90
C ASP A 93 -9.24 37.31 -3.58
N ILE A 94 -9.51 36.46 -4.58
CA ILE A 94 -9.72 35.01 -4.32
C ILE A 94 -8.52 34.35 -3.61
N MET A 95 -7.30 34.84 -3.85
CA MET A 95 -6.09 34.35 -3.18
C MET A 95 -6.03 34.76 -1.71
N GLY A 96 -6.43 35.98 -1.36
CA GLY A 96 -6.53 36.44 0.03
C GLY A 96 -7.57 35.64 0.79
N GLN A 97 -8.78 35.52 0.22
CA GLN A 97 -9.87 34.72 0.76
C GLN A 97 -9.46 33.25 1.01
N ALA A 98 -8.78 32.63 0.04
CA ALA A 98 -8.31 31.25 0.17
C ALA A 98 -7.26 31.09 1.28
N GLN A 99 -6.34 32.05 1.42
CA GLN A 99 -5.34 32.04 2.49
C GLN A 99 -5.98 32.19 3.87
N ASP A 100 -6.92 33.12 4.00
CA ASP A 100 -7.64 33.36 5.25
C ASP A 100 -8.49 32.15 5.66
N PHE A 101 -9.19 31.52 4.71
CA PHE A 101 -9.91 30.27 4.96
C PHE A 101 -8.97 29.15 5.42
N LEU A 102 -7.83 28.97 4.75
CA LEU A 102 -6.84 27.95 5.13
C LEU A 102 -6.30 28.23 6.54
N MET A 103 -6.03 29.50 6.87
CA MET A 103 -5.58 29.91 8.20
C MET A 103 -6.65 29.63 9.26
N ALA A 104 -7.90 30.02 9.02
CA ALA A 104 -9.02 29.78 9.93
C ALA A 104 -9.21 28.28 10.17
N THR A 105 -9.16 27.46 9.11
CA THR A 105 -9.27 26.00 9.20
C THR A 105 -8.10 25.39 9.97
N LEU A 106 -6.89 25.92 9.78
CA LEU A 106 -5.71 25.50 10.53
C LEU A 106 -5.89 25.81 12.02
N VAL A 107 -6.27 27.03 12.38
CA VAL A 107 -6.49 27.45 13.77
C VAL A 107 -7.56 26.59 14.43
N ALA A 108 -8.71 26.41 13.76
CA ALA A 108 -9.82 25.58 14.26
C ALA A 108 -9.47 24.10 14.43
N SER A 109 -8.40 23.61 13.79
CA SER A 109 -7.96 22.22 13.96
C SER A 109 -7.25 21.94 15.29
N LYS A 110 -6.75 22.99 15.97
CA LYS A 110 -6.02 22.86 17.24
C LYS A 110 -6.90 22.29 18.36
N ASP A 111 -8.18 22.65 18.37
CA ASP A 111 -9.09 22.35 19.48
C ASP A 111 -9.75 20.97 19.35
N ARG A 112 -9.56 20.28 18.21
CA ARG A 112 -10.25 19.01 17.92
C ARG A 112 -9.42 17.76 18.22
N VAL A 113 -8.12 17.90 18.44
CA VAL A 113 -7.22 16.76 18.69
C VAL A 113 -6.79 16.81 20.15
N GLU A 114 -7.11 15.76 20.91
CA GLU A 114 -6.59 15.55 22.27
C GLU A 114 -5.07 15.73 22.26
N GLY A 115 -4.57 16.77 22.95
CA GLY A 115 -3.16 17.17 22.95
C GLY A 115 -2.81 18.47 22.23
N ALA A 116 -3.80 19.33 21.91
CA ALA A 116 -3.60 20.72 21.43
C ALA A 116 -2.71 20.86 20.17
N ASN A 117 -2.69 19.83 19.32
CA ASN A 117 -1.89 19.85 18.09
C ASN A 117 -2.76 20.31 16.92
N TYR A 118 -2.25 21.28 16.15
CA TYR A 118 -2.77 21.61 14.83
C TYR A 118 -2.78 20.38 13.90
N MET A 119 -3.56 20.44 12.83
CA MET A 119 -3.50 19.44 11.76
C MET A 119 -2.06 19.26 11.24
N GLY A 120 -1.74 18.03 10.81
CA GLY A 120 -0.41 17.73 10.28
C GLY A 120 -0.12 18.47 8.96
N TYR A 121 1.18 18.66 8.67
CA TYR A 121 1.66 19.34 7.47
C TYR A 121 1.01 18.81 6.18
N ASN A 122 1.00 17.49 6.00
CA ASN A 122 0.46 16.86 4.77
C ASN A 122 -1.04 17.11 4.59
N SER A 123 -1.81 17.13 5.69
CA SER A 123 -3.25 17.43 5.64
C SER A 123 -3.48 18.89 5.23
N PHE A 124 -2.69 19.81 5.80
CA PHE A 124 -2.77 21.23 5.48
C PHE A 124 -2.38 21.52 4.02
N ILE A 125 -1.28 20.94 3.54
CA ILE A 125 -0.88 21.05 2.13
C ILE A 125 -1.93 20.42 1.20
N THR A 126 -2.53 19.30 1.58
CA THR A 126 -3.63 18.68 0.80
C THR A 126 -4.87 19.59 0.75
N LEU A 127 -5.20 20.28 1.85
CA LEU A 127 -6.28 21.25 1.90
C LEU A 127 -6.00 22.43 0.96
N ALA A 128 -4.78 22.97 0.97
CA ALA A 128 -4.34 24.01 0.05
C ALA A 128 -4.45 23.56 -1.43
N TRP A 129 -4.04 22.33 -1.76
CA TRP A 129 -4.20 21.77 -3.10
C TRP A 129 -5.67 21.57 -3.51
N ASN A 130 -6.55 21.20 -2.58
CA ASN A 130 -7.98 21.14 -2.87
C ASN A 130 -8.55 22.53 -3.13
N MET A 131 -8.11 23.53 -2.34
CA MET A 131 -8.52 24.92 -2.52
C MET A 131 -8.08 25.46 -3.87
N TYR A 132 -6.80 25.32 -4.22
CA TYR A 132 -6.30 25.64 -5.56
C TYR A 132 -7.10 24.95 -6.66
N GLY A 133 -7.44 23.68 -6.45
CA GLY A 133 -8.26 22.92 -7.37
C GLY A 133 -9.66 23.49 -7.59
N LEU A 134 -10.28 24.02 -6.54
CA LEU A 134 -11.57 24.71 -6.62
C LEU A 134 -11.43 26.08 -7.29
N ILE A 135 -10.38 26.83 -6.98
CA ILE A 135 -10.08 28.10 -7.67
C ILE A 135 -9.96 27.88 -9.19
N ASN A 136 -9.20 26.87 -9.60
CA ASN A 136 -9.11 26.50 -11.02
C ASN A 136 -10.46 26.05 -11.61
N GLU A 137 -11.36 25.48 -10.82
CA GLU A 137 -12.64 24.95 -11.28
C GLU A 137 -13.76 26.01 -11.35
N TYR A 138 -13.70 27.06 -10.54
CA TYR A 138 -14.79 28.04 -10.42
C TYR A 138 -14.40 29.49 -10.75
N CYS A 139 -13.12 29.84 -10.76
CA CYS A 139 -12.67 31.20 -11.08
C CYS A 139 -12.39 31.36 -12.58
N LEU A 140 -13.38 31.86 -13.33
CA LEU A 140 -13.36 31.97 -14.80
C LEU A 140 -12.11 32.66 -15.39
N PRO A 141 -11.61 33.79 -14.84
CA PRO A 141 -10.41 34.45 -15.39
C PRO A 141 -9.16 33.55 -15.36
N ILE A 142 -9.08 32.64 -14.40
CA ILE A 142 -7.92 31.76 -14.19
C ILE A 142 -7.96 30.57 -15.13
N GLN A 143 -9.15 30.01 -15.42
CA GLN A 143 -9.32 28.85 -16.30
C GLN A 143 -8.70 29.07 -17.68
N HIS A 144 -8.73 30.30 -18.18
CA HIS A 144 -8.24 30.66 -19.49
C HIS A 144 -6.83 31.27 -19.46
N ASN A 145 -6.20 31.40 -18.29
CA ASN A 145 -4.88 32.02 -18.14
C ASN A 145 -3.88 31.08 -17.45
N ARG A 146 -3.15 30.30 -18.26
CA ARG A 146 -2.15 29.32 -17.78
C ARG A 146 -1.04 29.94 -16.91
N LYS A 147 -0.68 31.20 -17.17
CA LYS A 147 0.32 31.93 -16.39
C LYS A 147 -0.22 32.19 -14.99
N LEU A 148 -1.41 32.78 -14.90
CA LEU A 148 -2.10 33.05 -13.64
C LEU A 148 -2.36 31.76 -12.84
N LEU A 149 -2.77 30.69 -13.53
CA LEU A 149 -2.94 29.37 -12.94
C LEU A 149 -1.66 28.86 -12.26
N THR A 150 -0.50 29.04 -12.90
CA THR A 150 0.80 28.65 -12.36
C THR A 150 1.22 29.54 -11.20
N GLU A 151 0.98 30.85 -11.30
CA GLU A 151 1.24 31.83 -10.25
C GLU A 151 0.43 31.52 -8.99
N TYR A 152 -0.85 31.19 -9.11
CA TYR A 152 -1.72 30.87 -7.98
C TYR A 152 -1.35 29.53 -7.34
N ALA A 153 -1.04 28.51 -8.16
CA ALA A 153 -0.55 27.22 -7.66
C ALA A 153 0.71 27.40 -6.81
N THR A 154 1.67 28.16 -7.34
CA THR A 154 2.96 28.42 -6.71
C THR A 154 2.79 29.30 -5.47
N GLY A 155 1.99 30.35 -5.56
CA GLY A 155 1.70 31.30 -4.49
C GLY A 155 1.04 30.61 -3.29
N LEU A 156 -0.05 29.87 -3.52
CA LEU A 156 -0.78 29.18 -2.45
C LEU A 156 0.07 28.08 -1.80
N THR A 157 0.82 27.32 -2.60
CA THR A 157 1.73 26.28 -2.08
C THR A 157 2.87 26.88 -1.28
N SER A 158 3.48 27.97 -1.74
CA SER A 158 4.55 28.68 -1.04
C SER A 158 4.06 29.26 0.28
N TRP A 159 2.91 29.93 0.26
CA TRP A 159 2.25 30.44 1.45
C TRP A 159 1.94 29.32 2.45
N ALA A 160 1.31 28.23 2.00
CA ALA A 160 0.95 27.12 2.89
C ALA A 160 2.18 26.46 3.53
N LYS A 161 3.30 26.34 2.78
CA LYS A 161 4.58 25.87 3.34
C LYS A 161 5.12 26.81 4.43
N LYS A 162 5.12 28.12 4.19
CA LYS A 162 5.55 29.14 5.18
C LYS A 162 4.66 29.10 6.43
N THR A 163 3.35 29.08 6.25
CA THR A 163 2.37 28.95 7.34
C THR A 163 2.61 27.66 8.13
N ALA A 164 2.87 26.55 7.45
CA ALA A 164 3.13 25.30 8.14
C ALA A 164 4.40 25.32 9.01
N VAL A 165 5.43 26.05 8.58
CA VAL A 165 6.64 26.31 9.40
C VAL A 165 6.31 27.22 10.57
N LEU A 166 5.57 28.30 10.34
CA LEU A 166 5.18 29.28 11.38
C LEU A 166 4.40 28.63 12.53
N PHE A 167 3.47 27.73 12.20
CA PHE A 167 2.67 26.99 13.18
C PHE A 167 3.36 25.71 13.68
N ASN A 168 4.60 25.46 13.26
CA ASN A 168 5.37 24.26 13.61
C ASN A 168 4.54 22.97 13.38
N LEU A 169 3.84 22.90 12.26
CA LEU A 169 2.97 21.77 11.95
C LEU A 169 3.78 20.50 11.91
N SER A 170 3.23 19.43 12.47
CA SER A 170 3.96 18.17 12.57
C SER A 170 4.29 17.64 11.17
N HIS A 171 5.58 17.67 10.83
CA HIS A 171 6.15 16.98 9.67
C HIS A 171 6.47 15.54 10.09
N LYS A 172 5.50 14.82 10.68
CA LYS A 172 5.65 13.39 10.94
C LYS A 172 5.78 12.70 9.58
N HIS A 173 7.01 12.66 9.07
CA HIS A 173 7.42 11.77 8.01
C HIS A 173 7.47 10.40 8.65
N ASN A 174 6.32 9.74 8.60
CA ASN A 174 6.20 8.34 8.88
C ASN A 174 7.22 7.62 7.99
N VAL A 175 8.26 7.05 8.60
CA VAL A 175 9.30 6.30 7.89
C VAL A 175 8.60 5.25 7.04
N LYS A 176 8.83 5.29 5.73
CA LYS A 176 8.21 4.33 4.82
C LYS A 176 8.78 2.95 5.12
N HIS A 177 7.89 1.97 5.22
CA HIS A 177 8.26 0.57 5.33
C HIS A 177 8.31 -0.06 3.94
N TYR A 178 9.28 -0.94 3.71
CA TYR A 178 9.48 -1.67 2.46
C TYR A 178 9.55 -3.14 2.83
N PHE A 179 8.52 -3.90 2.51
CA PHE A 179 8.45 -5.32 2.87
C PHE A 179 8.97 -6.16 1.72
N GLY A 180 9.96 -6.99 2.02
CA GLY A 180 10.45 -8.04 1.16
C GLY A 180 9.79 -9.38 1.45
N VAL A 181 10.40 -10.44 0.93
CA VAL A 181 9.96 -11.82 1.15
C VAL A 181 10.10 -12.25 2.61
N MET A 182 11.10 -11.75 3.35
CA MET A 182 11.31 -12.12 4.75
C MET A 182 10.18 -11.61 5.65
N GLU A 183 9.76 -10.35 5.50
CA GLU A 183 8.60 -9.83 6.23
C GLU A 183 7.32 -10.60 5.90
N LEU A 184 7.13 -10.93 4.61
CA LEU A 184 5.99 -11.76 4.19
C LEU A 184 6.01 -13.11 4.91
N ARG A 185 7.14 -13.82 4.96
CA ARG A 185 7.28 -15.11 5.66
C ARG A 185 6.88 -15.02 7.13
N LEU A 186 7.33 -13.98 7.82
CA LEU A 186 7.02 -13.81 9.23
C LEU A 186 5.55 -13.55 9.47
N MET A 187 4.95 -12.68 8.66
CA MET A 187 3.52 -12.42 8.71
C MET A 187 2.71 -13.69 8.41
N VAL A 188 3.12 -14.48 7.42
CA VAL A 188 2.47 -15.76 7.06
C VAL A 188 2.60 -16.77 8.19
N LYS A 189 3.79 -16.95 8.77
CA LYS A 189 4.04 -17.84 9.92
C LYS A 189 3.14 -17.45 11.10
N GLU A 190 3.11 -16.17 11.47
CA GLU A 190 2.26 -15.67 12.56
C GLU A 190 0.77 -15.88 12.27
N ALA A 191 0.33 -15.54 11.06
CA ALA A 191 -1.07 -15.67 10.69
C ALA A 191 -1.54 -17.13 10.73
N LEU A 192 -0.76 -18.07 10.21
CA LEU A 192 -1.18 -19.47 10.10
C LEU A 192 -1.00 -20.26 11.41
N LEU A 193 -0.01 -19.93 12.24
CA LEU A 193 0.27 -20.67 13.47
C LEU A 193 -0.49 -20.13 14.69
N ASN A 194 -0.66 -18.82 14.80
CA ASN A 194 -1.11 -18.19 16.05
C ASN A 194 -2.56 -17.67 16.01
N ARG A 195 -3.17 -17.60 14.83
CA ARG A 195 -4.56 -17.17 14.66
C ARG A 195 -5.52 -18.35 14.68
N THR A 196 -6.68 -18.12 15.29
CA THR A 196 -7.66 -19.15 15.61
C THR A 196 -8.57 -19.47 14.43
N ALA A 197 -8.83 -18.47 13.58
CA ALA A 197 -9.70 -18.60 12.42
C ALA A 197 -8.85 -18.76 11.15
N ILE A 198 -8.56 -20.00 10.80
CA ILE A 198 -7.66 -20.32 9.69
C ILE A 198 -8.23 -19.86 8.35
N ASN A 199 -9.55 -19.88 8.13
CA ASN A 199 -10.16 -19.35 6.89
C ASN A 199 -9.87 -17.86 6.72
N ASN A 200 -10.01 -17.10 7.81
CA ASN A 200 -9.71 -15.67 7.78
C ASN A 200 -8.20 -15.42 7.63
N ALA A 201 -7.36 -16.16 8.36
CA ALA A 201 -5.91 -16.04 8.25
C ALA A 201 -5.41 -16.36 6.85
N LEU A 202 -5.89 -17.46 6.25
CA LEU A 202 -5.47 -17.91 4.92
C LEU A 202 -5.87 -16.91 3.83
N GLN A 203 -7.07 -16.34 3.86
CA GLN A 203 -7.42 -15.31 2.87
C GLN A 203 -6.56 -14.05 3.01
N HIS A 204 -6.16 -13.67 4.23
CA HIS A 204 -5.23 -12.55 4.44
C HIS A 204 -3.83 -12.87 3.94
N VAL A 205 -3.35 -14.11 4.13
CA VAL A 205 -2.08 -14.58 3.55
C VAL A 205 -2.11 -14.49 2.02
N VAL A 206 -3.17 -15.00 1.37
CA VAL A 206 -3.35 -14.88 -0.09
C VAL A 206 -3.30 -13.42 -0.51
N LEU A 207 -4.02 -12.54 0.20
CA LEU A 207 -4.07 -11.11 -0.09
C LEU A 207 -2.69 -10.43 0.02
N TRP A 208 -1.89 -10.78 1.02
CA TRP A 208 -0.54 -10.23 1.19
C TRP A 208 0.40 -10.71 0.08
N ILE A 209 0.35 -11.99 -0.28
CA ILE A 209 1.10 -12.54 -1.40
C ILE A 209 0.71 -11.83 -2.71
N MET A 210 -0.59 -11.58 -2.93
CA MET A 210 -1.04 -10.79 -4.08
C MET A 210 -0.47 -9.37 -4.05
N PHE A 211 -0.51 -8.65 -2.92
CA PHE A 211 0.12 -7.33 -2.81
C PHE A 211 1.61 -7.37 -3.11
N PHE A 212 2.32 -8.39 -2.62
CA PHE A 212 3.74 -8.57 -2.84
C PHE A 212 4.08 -8.91 -4.30
N GLN A 213 3.29 -9.73 -4.98
CA GLN A 213 3.61 -10.18 -6.34
C GLN A 213 3.08 -9.25 -7.44
N THR A 214 2.06 -8.43 -7.16
CA THR A 214 1.45 -7.52 -8.16
C THR A 214 1.68 -6.05 -7.89
N ALA A 215 2.24 -5.71 -6.72
CA ALA A 215 2.28 -4.35 -6.20
C ALA A 215 0.90 -3.67 -6.17
N ALA A 216 -0.21 -4.43 -6.19
CA ALA A 216 -1.56 -3.87 -6.19
C ALA A 216 -1.81 -2.98 -4.97
N CYS A 217 -2.64 -1.95 -5.14
CA CYS A 217 -3.10 -1.17 -4.00
C CYS A 217 -4.30 -1.85 -3.33
N PRO A 218 -4.61 -1.58 -2.04
CA PRO A 218 -5.76 -2.20 -1.37
C PRO A 218 -7.07 -2.04 -2.14
N GLY A 219 -7.34 -0.86 -2.69
CA GLY A 219 -8.56 -0.59 -3.45
C GLY A 219 -8.61 -1.23 -4.85
N SER A 220 -7.57 -1.98 -5.25
CA SER A 220 -7.59 -2.82 -6.46
C SER A 220 -8.13 -4.21 -6.19
N LEU A 221 -8.05 -4.69 -4.95
CA LEU A 221 -8.42 -6.06 -4.56
C LEU A 221 -9.58 -6.11 -3.57
N LEU A 222 -9.80 -5.02 -2.80
CA LEU A 222 -10.73 -4.96 -1.68
C LEU A 222 -11.79 -3.90 -1.90
N LYS A 223 -12.94 -4.12 -1.26
CA LYS A 223 -14.01 -3.11 -1.16
C LYS A 223 -13.49 -1.89 -0.41
N THR A 224 -13.71 -0.72 -1.00
CA THR A 224 -13.44 0.57 -0.32
C THR A 224 -14.70 1.42 -0.30
N ALA A 225 -14.72 2.46 0.53
CA ALA A 225 -15.82 3.43 0.51
C ALA A 225 -15.99 4.13 -0.85
N LYS A 226 -14.93 4.16 -1.68
CA LYS A 226 -14.91 4.84 -2.98
C LYS A 226 -15.31 3.92 -4.12
N TYR A 227 -14.97 2.65 -3.98
CA TYR A 227 -15.17 1.61 -4.97
C TYR A 227 -15.85 0.45 -4.27
N PRO A 228 -17.16 0.57 -4.01
CA PRO A 228 -17.90 -0.43 -3.24
C PRO A 228 -18.08 -1.73 -4.01
N GLU A 229 -18.08 -1.67 -5.34
CA GLU A 229 -18.31 -2.79 -6.26
C GLU A 229 -17.05 -3.26 -7.02
N ASP A 230 -15.99 -2.45 -7.01
CA ASP A 230 -14.73 -2.80 -7.66
C ASP A 230 -13.80 -3.49 -6.66
N PHE A 231 -13.99 -4.79 -6.50
CA PHE A 231 -13.15 -5.67 -5.70
C PHE A 231 -12.89 -6.98 -6.45
N LEU A 232 -11.90 -7.74 -6.01
CA LEU A 232 -11.53 -8.99 -6.67
C LEU A 232 -12.63 -10.06 -6.47
N LYS A 233 -13.10 -10.63 -7.58
CA LYS A 233 -14.09 -11.73 -7.62
C LYS A 233 -13.44 -13.04 -8.00
N TYR A 234 -14.16 -14.16 -7.85
CA TYR A 234 -13.65 -15.46 -8.30
C TYR A 234 -13.43 -15.52 -9.82
N GLU A 235 -14.31 -14.90 -10.62
CA GLU A 235 -14.14 -14.80 -12.08
C GLU A 235 -12.85 -14.10 -12.54
N ASP A 236 -12.23 -13.32 -11.65
CA ASP A 236 -10.98 -12.59 -11.93
C ASP A 236 -9.73 -13.45 -11.76
N ILE A 237 -9.89 -14.68 -11.27
CA ILE A 237 -8.80 -15.60 -10.95
C ILE A 237 -8.98 -16.88 -11.75
N LEU A 238 -7.95 -17.29 -12.49
CA LEU A 238 -7.91 -18.60 -13.14
C LEU A 238 -6.65 -19.34 -12.68
N VAL A 239 -6.84 -20.50 -12.04
CA VAL A 239 -5.73 -21.38 -11.68
C VAL A 239 -5.59 -22.47 -12.73
N LYS A 240 -4.39 -22.59 -13.30
CA LYS A 240 -4.04 -23.61 -14.28
C LYS A 240 -3.05 -24.59 -13.71
N ARG A 241 -3.25 -25.88 -13.97
CA ARG A 241 -2.24 -26.91 -13.76
C ARG A 241 -1.30 -26.92 -14.96
N ASN A 242 0.00 -26.84 -14.68
CA ASN A 242 1.02 -27.10 -15.68
C ASN A 242 1.24 -28.61 -15.85
N PRO A 243 1.68 -29.07 -17.05
CA PRO A 243 2.05 -30.47 -17.27
C PRO A 243 3.11 -31.00 -16.30
N ASN A 244 3.89 -30.10 -15.71
CA ASN A 244 4.96 -30.40 -14.77
C ASN A 244 4.46 -30.50 -13.30
N GLY A 245 3.15 -30.44 -13.07
CA GLY A 245 2.54 -30.54 -11.74
C GLY A 245 2.54 -29.25 -10.91
N THR A 246 3.16 -28.17 -11.39
CA THR A 246 3.05 -26.84 -10.77
C THR A 246 1.76 -26.16 -11.16
N PHE A 247 1.39 -25.09 -10.45
CA PHE A 247 0.21 -24.30 -10.77
C PHE A 247 0.61 -22.90 -11.26
N ILE A 248 -0.21 -22.32 -12.13
CA ILE A 248 -0.11 -20.93 -12.58
C ILE A 248 -1.40 -20.24 -12.19
N THR A 249 -1.29 -19.06 -11.58
CA THR A 249 -2.43 -18.18 -11.35
C THR A 249 -2.42 -17.10 -12.43
N LEU A 250 -3.53 -16.98 -13.16
CA LEU A 250 -3.84 -15.81 -13.99
C LEU A 250 -4.77 -14.90 -13.18
N LEU A 251 -4.28 -13.73 -12.80
CA LEU A 251 -4.97 -12.77 -11.94
C LEU A 251 -5.31 -11.51 -12.73
N CYS A 252 -6.60 -11.22 -12.86
CA CYS A 252 -7.13 -10.04 -13.51
C CYS A 252 -7.40 -8.94 -12.48
N ILE A 253 -6.69 -7.81 -12.57
CA ILE A 253 -6.98 -6.63 -11.76
C ILE A 253 -7.75 -5.64 -12.62
N LYS A 254 -9.07 -5.56 -12.38
CA LYS A 254 -10.00 -4.68 -13.11
C LYS A 254 -9.92 -3.21 -12.71
N ALA A 255 -9.41 -2.91 -11.51
CA ALA A 255 -9.50 -1.58 -10.94
C ALA A 255 -8.18 -1.13 -10.32
N TRP A 256 -7.74 0.07 -10.66
CA TRP A 256 -6.53 0.69 -10.09
C TRP A 256 -6.82 2.09 -9.56
N LYS A 257 -6.23 2.39 -8.40
CA LYS A 257 -6.38 3.70 -7.76
C LYS A 257 -5.99 4.83 -8.71
N GLY A 258 -6.96 5.69 -9.01
CA GLY A 258 -6.78 6.87 -9.87
C GLY A 258 -7.14 6.66 -11.34
N GLY A 259 -7.53 5.44 -11.72
CA GLY A 259 -7.97 5.07 -13.06
C GLY A 259 -9.10 4.04 -13.03
N HIS A 260 -10.12 4.27 -12.19
CA HIS A 260 -11.37 3.48 -12.23
C HIS A 260 -12.28 3.92 -13.39
N THR A 261 -11.89 5.00 -14.08
CA THR A 261 -12.42 5.40 -15.36
C THR A 261 -11.79 4.51 -16.43
N ARG A 262 -12.60 4.10 -17.41
CA ARG A 262 -12.31 3.25 -18.58
C ARG A 262 -11.29 3.89 -19.55
N ASP A 263 -10.23 4.46 -19.00
CA ASP A 263 -9.26 5.26 -19.71
C ASP A 263 -8.39 4.36 -20.60
N ARG A 264 -8.62 4.49 -21.91
CA ARG A 264 -8.02 3.71 -23.01
C ARG A 264 -6.49 3.84 -23.15
N TRP A 265 -5.82 4.60 -22.28
CA TRP A 265 -4.37 4.77 -22.30
C TRP A 265 -3.59 3.48 -21.99
N MET A 266 -4.29 2.41 -21.58
CA MET A 266 -3.73 1.09 -21.34
C MET A 266 -4.05 0.09 -22.45
N TYR A 267 -3.45 0.27 -23.61
CA TYR A 267 -3.15 -0.87 -24.48
C TYR A 267 -1.91 -1.58 -23.93
N VAL A 268 -2.04 -2.28 -22.80
CA VAL A 268 -0.97 -3.20 -22.34
C VAL A 268 -1.18 -4.53 -23.06
N LEU A 269 -0.16 -4.91 -23.86
CA LEU A 269 0.09 -6.22 -24.45
C LEU A 269 -1.12 -7.18 -24.43
N ARG A 270 -1.88 -7.21 -25.52
CA ARG A 270 -2.69 -8.40 -25.87
C ARG A 270 -1.72 -9.57 -26.12
N LEU A 271 -1.22 -10.20 -25.06
CA LEU A 271 -0.52 -11.47 -25.16
C LEU A 271 -1.54 -12.52 -25.58
N HIS A 272 -1.79 -12.67 -26.88
CA HIS A 272 -2.46 -13.80 -27.54
C HIS A 272 -3.48 -14.57 -26.67
N LEU A 273 -4.36 -13.85 -25.96
CA LEU A 273 -5.44 -14.50 -25.25
C LEU A 273 -6.44 -14.94 -26.31
N PRO A 274 -7.00 -16.16 -26.19
CA PRO A 274 -8.04 -16.62 -27.11
C PRO A 274 -9.13 -15.55 -27.25
N PRO A 275 -9.69 -15.33 -28.46
CA PRO A 275 -10.67 -14.27 -28.72
C PRO A 275 -11.83 -14.20 -27.74
N MET A 276 -12.22 -15.33 -27.13
CA MET A 276 -13.27 -15.40 -26.09
C MET A 276 -13.00 -14.50 -24.87
N TYR A 277 -11.75 -14.10 -24.66
CA TYR A 277 -11.32 -13.28 -23.55
C TYR A 277 -11.14 -11.80 -23.93
N ALA A 278 -11.02 -11.46 -25.22
CA ALA A 278 -10.64 -10.11 -25.65
C ALA A 278 -11.60 -9.01 -25.12
N ASP A 279 -12.89 -9.30 -25.01
CA ASP A 279 -13.91 -8.36 -24.57
C ASP A 279 -13.97 -8.21 -23.04
N LEU A 280 -13.46 -9.19 -22.29
CA LEU A 280 -13.41 -9.17 -20.82
C LEU A 280 -12.30 -8.28 -20.27
N PHE A 281 -11.24 -8.00 -21.04
CA PHE A 281 -10.00 -7.41 -20.53
C PHE A 281 -9.72 -5.96 -20.96
N GLU A 282 -10.63 -5.28 -21.66
CA GLU A 282 -10.37 -3.96 -22.27
C GLU A 282 -9.86 -2.88 -21.28
N HIS A 283 -10.09 -3.05 -19.97
CA HIS A 283 -9.65 -2.11 -18.93
C HIS A 283 -8.95 -2.76 -17.74
N SER A 284 -8.39 -3.95 -17.91
CA SER A 284 -7.83 -4.73 -16.80
C SER A 284 -6.37 -5.11 -17.03
N GLN A 285 -5.65 -5.34 -15.95
CA GLN A 285 -4.28 -5.82 -16.00
C GLN A 285 -4.23 -7.29 -15.63
N LEU A 286 -3.75 -8.13 -16.55
CA LEU A 286 -3.58 -9.56 -16.32
C LEU A 286 -2.15 -9.84 -15.83
N PHE A 287 -2.04 -10.46 -14.67
CA PHE A 287 -0.79 -11.01 -14.14
C PHE A 287 -0.78 -12.53 -14.34
N GLN A 288 0.24 -13.04 -14.99
CA GLN A 288 0.55 -14.46 -15.00
C GLN A 288 1.59 -14.75 -13.93
N ILE A 289 1.18 -15.40 -12.85
CA ILE A 289 2.00 -15.72 -11.68
C ILE A 289 2.27 -17.21 -11.70
N THR A 290 3.50 -17.58 -12.07
CA THR A 290 3.93 -18.98 -12.06
C THR A 290 4.24 -19.44 -10.65
N GLY A 291 3.90 -20.69 -10.33
CA GLY A 291 4.26 -21.32 -9.08
C GLY A 291 5.76 -21.26 -8.78
N VAL A 292 6.08 -21.17 -7.50
CA VAL A 292 7.45 -21.02 -7.03
C VAL A 292 8.20 -22.33 -7.22
N ARG A 293 9.41 -22.25 -7.78
CA ARG A 293 10.25 -23.43 -8.04
C ARG A 293 11.23 -23.73 -6.92
N ASP A 294 11.57 -22.71 -6.16
CA ASP A 294 12.49 -22.80 -5.05
C ASP A 294 11.78 -23.31 -3.80
N LYS A 295 12.30 -24.39 -3.21
CA LYS A 295 11.74 -25.04 -2.03
C LYS A 295 11.62 -24.07 -0.85
N ASP A 296 12.56 -23.14 -0.72
CA ASP A 296 12.60 -22.18 0.38
C ASP A 296 11.49 -21.13 0.29
N ASN A 297 10.99 -20.89 -0.93
CA ASN A 297 9.98 -19.87 -1.25
C ASN A 297 8.59 -20.47 -1.53
N LEU A 298 8.39 -21.76 -1.27
CA LEU A 298 7.09 -22.40 -1.50
C LEU A 298 6.00 -21.82 -0.59
N GLY A 299 6.37 -21.20 0.54
CA GLY A 299 5.42 -20.62 1.50
C GLY A 299 4.67 -19.41 0.93
N GLU A 300 5.18 -18.87 -0.18
CA GLU A 300 4.72 -17.69 -0.87
C GLU A 300 4.12 -18.05 -2.25
N ASP A 301 3.94 -19.34 -2.55
CA ASP A 301 3.27 -19.79 -3.78
C ASP A 301 1.78 -19.42 -3.72
N LEU A 302 1.43 -18.38 -4.48
CA LEU A 302 0.07 -17.84 -4.54
C LEU A 302 -0.95 -18.90 -4.96
N SER A 303 -0.59 -19.76 -5.92
CA SER A 303 -1.53 -20.73 -6.48
C SER A 303 -1.90 -21.78 -5.44
N VAL A 304 -0.93 -22.25 -4.65
CA VAL A 304 -1.14 -23.19 -3.54
C VAL A 304 -2.14 -22.63 -2.53
N HIS A 305 -1.97 -21.37 -2.12
CA HIS A 305 -2.89 -20.75 -1.14
C HIS A 305 -4.28 -20.47 -1.72
N ILE A 306 -4.39 -20.06 -2.99
CA ILE A 306 -5.68 -19.91 -3.67
C ILE A 306 -6.42 -21.24 -3.76
N ILE A 307 -5.72 -22.32 -4.10
CA ILE A 307 -6.30 -23.67 -4.16
C ILE A 307 -6.80 -24.09 -2.77
N ALA A 308 -6.01 -23.87 -1.72
CA ALA A 308 -6.42 -24.17 -0.36
C ALA A 308 -7.69 -23.39 0.03
N VAL A 309 -7.78 -22.09 -0.28
CA VAL A 309 -9.01 -21.29 -0.07
C VAL A 309 -10.19 -21.86 -0.85
N GLY A 310 -9.98 -22.23 -2.12
CA GLY A 310 -11.01 -22.78 -2.99
C GLY A 310 -11.59 -24.10 -2.46
N LEU A 311 -10.73 -25.03 -2.05
CA LEU A 311 -11.13 -26.31 -1.48
C LEU A 311 -11.88 -26.14 -0.15
N ARG A 312 -11.37 -25.31 0.76
CA ARG A 312 -12.01 -25.05 2.05
C ARG A 312 -13.40 -24.43 1.95
N ARG A 313 -13.66 -23.69 0.86
CA ARG A 313 -14.96 -23.07 0.58
C ARG A 313 -15.84 -23.90 -0.35
N HIS A 314 -15.38 -25.09 -0.76
CA HIS A 314 -16.03 -25.92 -1.78
C HIS A 314 -16.36 -25.14 -3.05
N ALA A 315 -15.48 -24.22 -3.45
CA ALA A 315 -15.70 -23.28 -4.54
C ALA A 315 -15.35 -23.86 -5.92
N PHE A 316 -14.58 -24.95 -5.97
CA PHE A 316 -14.22 -25.60 -7.23
C PHE A 316 -15.34 -26.48 -7.75
N LYS A 317 -15.56 -26.47 -9.07
CA LYS A 317 -16.61 -27.24 -9.75
C LYS A 317 -16.30 -28.72 -9.84
N ASP A 318 -15.03 -29.03 -10.04
CA ASP A 318 -14.56 -30.38 -10.40
C ASP A 318 -13.80 -31.07 -9.25
N PHE A 319 -13.60 -30.38 -8.12
CA PHE A 319 -12.77 -30.86 -7.00
C PHE A 319 -13.38 -30.44 -5.66
N ASP A 320 -13.67 -31.42 -4.81
CA ASP A 320 -14.09 -31.21 -3.42
C ASP A 320 -12.98 -31.58 -2.41
N SER A 321 -11.91 -32.24 -2.87
CA SER A 321 -10.78 -32.67 -2.01
C SER A 321 -9.41 -32.51 -2.67
N VAL A 322 -8.35 -32.63 -1.85
CA VAL A 322 -6.96 -32.59 -2.34
C VAL A 322 -6.60 -33.87 -3.07
N GLU A 323 -7.18 -34.99 -2.69
CA GLU A 323 -7.01 -36.28 -3.34
C GLU A 323 -7.57 -36.25 -4.76
N GLU A 324 -8.79 -35.72 -4.95
CA GLU A 324 -9.37 -35.50 -6.27
C GLU A 324 -8.50 -34.56 -7.11
N LEU A 325 -8.04 -33.46 -6.52
CA LEU A 325 -7.12 -32.54 -7.17
C LEU A 325 -5.82 -33.26 -7.58
N ALA A 326 -5.22 -34.09 -6.73
CA ALA A 326 -3.98 -34.78 -7.03
C ALA A 326 -4.13 -35.76 -8.20
N THR A 327 -5.27 -36.46 -8.27
CA THR A 327 -5.56 -37.44 -9.33
C THR A 327 -6.17 -36.83 -10.61
N GLY A 328 -6.65 -35.59 -10.54
CA GLY A 328 -7.31 -34.91 -11.64
C GLY A 328 -6.37 -34.48 -12.76
N ASP A 329 -6.86 -34.58 -14.00
CA ASP A 329 -6.17 -34.20 -15.23
C ASP A 329 -6.61 -32.83 -15.78
N GLN A 330 -7.56 -32.17 -15.12
CA GLN A 330 -8.11 -30.89 -15.57
C GLN A 330 -7.02 -29.82 -15.53
N LEU A 331 -6.73 -29.24 -16.70
CA LEU A 331 -5.75 -28.17 -16.85
C LEU A 331 -6.20 -26.86 -16.22
N ASN A 332 -7.51 -26.60 -16.20
CA ASN A 332 -8.10 -25.40 -15.62
C ASN A 332 -8.93 -25.79 -14.40
N LEU A 333 -8.59 -25.26 -13.23
CA LEU A 333 -9.38 -25.45 -12.03
C LEU A 333 -10.53 -24.45 -12.07
N ARG A 334 -11.73 -24.93 -12.40
CA ARG A 334 -12.91 -24.09 -12.60
C ARG A 334 -13.64 -23.83 -11.29
N TRP A 335 -14.09 -22.60 -11.11
CA TRP A 335 -15.02 -22.24 -10.04
C TRP A 335 -16.42 -22.75 -10.35
N LYS A 336 -17.21 -23.02 -9.31
CA LYS A 336 -18.66 -23.23 -9.43
C LYS A 336 -19.32 -21.95 -9.94
N ASP A 337 -20.39 -22.08 -10.72
CA ASP A 337 -21.00 -20.96 -11.44
C ASP A 337 -21.57 -19.92 -10.46
N GLU A 338 -22.07 -20.38 -9.31
CA GLU A 338 -22.57 -19.52 -8.21
C GLU A 338 -21.48 -18.71 -7.48
N PHE A 339 -20.20 -19.07 -7.61
CA PHE A 339 -19.09 -18.34 -7.00
C PHE A 339 -18.55 -17.21 -7.88
N LEU A 340 -18.73 -17.28 -9.21
CA LEU A 340 -18.03 -16.43 -10.17
C LEU A 340 -18.15 -14.93 -9.83
N HIS A 341 -19.34 -14.49 -9.44
CA HIS A 341 -19.62 -13.09 -9.14
C HIS A 341 -19.42 -12.70 -7.67
N LEU A 342 -19.15 -13.67 -6.78
CA LEU A 342 -18.91 -13.43 -5.37
C LEU A 342 -17.53 -12.81 -5.14
N PRO A 343 -17.37 -12.01 -4.07
CA PRO A 343 -16.06 -11.54 -3.64
C PRO A 343 -15.12 -12.70 -3.33
N PHE A 344 -13.88 -12.64 -3.83
CA PHE A 344 -12.85 -13.60 -3.45
C PHE A 344 -12.37 -13.36 -2.01
N PHE A 345 -12.17 -12.09 -1.63
CA PHE A 345 -11.87 -11.70 -0.25
C PHE A 345 -13.14 -11.27 0.46
N VAL A 346 -13.47 -11.96 1.53
CA VAL A 346 -14.79 -11.88 2.18
C VAL A 346 -14.67 -11.36 3.60
N ALA A 347 -15.71 -10.68 4.06
CA ALA A 347 -15.79 -10.20 5.43
C ALA A 347 -15.78 -11.38 6.40
N CYS A 348 -15.19 -11.17 7.56
CA CYS A 348 -15.22 -12.14 8.63
C CYS A 348 -16.39 -11.86 9.58
N GLY A 349 -17.01 -12.94 10.08
CA GLY A 349 -18.01 -12.89 11.12
C GLY A 349 -17.42 -12.52 12.49
N PRO A 350 -18.25 -12.49 13.55
CA PRO A 350 -17.79 -12.18 14.90
C PRO A 350 -16.58 -13.05 15.31
N LYS A 351 -15.56 -12.40 15.88
CA LYS A 351 -14.27 -13.02 16.30
C LYS A 351 -13.45 -13.63 15.16
N GLY A 352 -13.83 -13.39 13.91
CA GLY A 352 -13.13 -13.90 12.73
C GLY A 352 -13.39 -15.36 12.40
N VAL A 353 -14.17 -16.08 13.23
CA VAL A 353 -14.32 -17.56 13.17
C VAL A 353 -14.96 -18.04 11.88
N MET A 354 -15.93 -17.30 11.36
CA MET A 354 -16.59 -17.60 10.10
C MET A 354 -16.26 -16.52 9.07
N VAL A 355 -16.42 -16.86 7.79
CA VAL A 355 -16.37 -15.89 6.69
C VAL A 355 -17.75 -15.80 6.02
N ASP A 356 -18.17 -14.59 5.67
CA ASP A 356 -19.41 -14.36 4.94
C ASP A 356 -19.11 -14.25 3.45
N LEU A 357 -19.39 -15.32 2.71
CA LEU A 357 -19.07 -15.44 1.28
C LEU A 357 -19.76 -14.39 0.40
N THR A 358 -20.80 -13.73 0.91
CA THR A 358 -21.59 -12.75 0.15
C THR A 358 -21.12 -11.32 0.35
N VAL A 359 -20.33 -11.04 1.39
CA VAL A 359 -19.90 -9.69 1.75
C VAL A 359 -18.42 -9.51 1.49
N ALA A 360 -18.06 -8.57 0.62
CA ALA A 360 -16.67 -8.28 0.30
C ALA A 360 -15.89 -7.72 1.52
N LEU A 361 -14.64 -8.14 1.67
CA LEU A 361 -13.74 -7.64 2.70
C LEU A 361 -13.45 -6.15 2.48
N ASN A 362 -13.69 -5.35 3.52
CA ASN A 362 -13.41 -3.91 3.52
C ASN A 362 -11.92 -3.63 3.78
N ASP A 363 -11.37 -2.62 3.10
CA ASP A 363 -9.96 -2.22 3.28
C ASP A 363 -9.62 -1.82 4.72
N ASN A 364 -10.55 -1.23 5.47
CA ASN A 364 -10.35 -0.91 6.89
C ASN A 364 -10.19 -2.16 7.75
N HIS A 365 -11.02 -3.19 7.54
CA HIS A 365 -10.91 -4.44 8.29
C HIS A 365 -9.61 -5.17 7.99
N MET A 366 -9.19 -5.18 6.72
CA MET A 366 -7.87 -5.69 6.34
C MET A 366 -6.74 -4.93 7.03
N ARG A 367 -6.80 -3.59 7.10
CA ARG A 367 -5.77 -2.78 7.77
C ARG A 367 -5.65 -3.10 9.25
N ILE A 368 -6.77 -3.34 9.94
CA ILE A 368 -6.77 -3.73 11.35
C ILE A 368 -6.06 -5.07 11.52
N TYR A 369 -6.47 -6.08 10.73
CA TYR A 369 -5.85 -7.40 10.79
C TYR A 369 -4.35 -7.37 10.45
N PHE A 370 -3.98 -6.64 9.38
CA PHE A 370 -2.60 -6.42 8.97
C PHE A 370 -1.79 -5.73 10.08
N SER A 371 -2.35 -4.68 10.68
CA SER A 371 -1.75 -3.96 11.80
C SER A 371 -1.43 -4.87 12.97
N ASP A 372 -2.39 -5.70 13.37
CA ASP A 372 -2.24 -6.55 14.53
C ASP A 372 -1.21 -7.64 14.29
N ILE A 373 -1.17 -8.24 13.08
CA ILE A 373 -0.11 -9.15 12.69
C ILE A 373 1.26 -8.44 12.72
N CYS A 374 1.37 -7.25 12.13
CA CYS A 374 2.63 -6.51 12.15
C CYS A 374 3.09 -6.17 13.57
N LYS A 375 2.19 -5.92 14.53
CA LYS A 375 2.57 -5.74 15.94
C LYS A 375 3.11 -7.03 16.53
N ASP A 376 2.43 -8.15 16.30
CA ASP A 376 2.80 -9.45 16.84
C ASP A 376 4.18 -9.92 16.34
N VAL A 377 4.56 -9.55 15.11
CA VAL A 377 5.87 -9.91 14.52
C VAL A 377 6.93 -8.78 14.57
N GLY A 378 6.70 -7.69 15.31
CA GLY A 378 7.69 -6.60 15.43
C GLY A 378 7.93 -5.80 14.14
N LEU A 379 6.93 -5.75 13.24
CA LEU A 379 6.98 -4.99 11.98
C LEU A 379 6.10 -3.72 12.02
N TRP A 380 5.44 -3.42 13.13
CA TRP A 380 4.54 -2.27 13.27
C TRP A 380 5.29 -0.93 13.18
N GLY A 381 6.54 -0.96 13.61
CA GLY A 381 7.41 0.20 13.71
C GLY A 381 6.93 1.20 14.78
N GLN A 382 7.78 2.18 15.06
CA GLN A 382 7.59 3.13 16.15
C GLN A 382 6.31 3.99 16.03
N PHE A 383 5.87 4.31 14.81
CA PHE A 383 4.78 5.25 14.57
C PHE A 383 3.46 4.59 14.18
N GLY A 384 3.38 3.26 14.23
CA GLY A 384 2.19 2.52 13.84
C GLY A 384 1.68 2.85 12.43
N ASN A 385 2.61 3.13 11.52
CA ASN A 385 2.34 3.57 10.16
C ASN A 385 2.54 2.46 9.14
N CYS A 386 2.71 1.22 9.61
CA CYS A 386 2.84 0.07 8.76
C CYS A 386 1.48 -0.24 8.12
N THR A 387 1.46 -0.26 6.79
CA THR A 387 0.27 -0.55 6.00
C THR A 387 0.67 -1.48 4.87
N SER A 388 -0.29 -2.14 4.21
CA SER A 388 -0.01 -3.01 3.06
C SER A 388 0.69 -2.31 1.89
N TYR A 389 0.73 -0.97 1.87
CA TYR A 389 1.61 -0.22 0.95
C TYR A 389 3.09 -0.55 1.12
N ALA A 390 3.50 -1.15 2.24
CA ALA A 390 4.86 -1.63 2.44
C ALA A 390 5.25 -2.71 1.41
N PHE A 391 4.34 -3.65 1.09
CA PHE A 391 4.55 -4.62 0.02
C PHE A 391 4.66 -3.93 -1.34
N ARG A 392 3.68 -3.05 -1.68
CA ARG A 392 3.71 -2.30 -2.93
C ARG A 392 5.03 -1.56 -3.15
N ARG A 393 5.60 -0.93 -2.11
CA ARG A 393 6.90 -0.24 -2.20
C ARG A 393 8.09 -1.20 -2.35
N GLY A 394 8.12 -2.29 -1.59
CA GLY A 394 9.15 -3.32 -1.71
C GLY A 394 9.17 -3.93 -3.12
N THR A 395 8.00 -4.33 -3.62
CA THR A 395 7.83 -4.86 -4.98
C THR A 395 8.23 -3.85 -6.05
N ALA A 396 7.77 -2.59 -5.93
CA ALA A 396 8.13 -1.51 -6.86
C ALA A 396 9.64 -1.30 -6.95
N THR A 397 10.33 -1.34 -5.81
CA THR A 397 11.78 -1.19 -5.73
C THR A 397 12.49 -2.36 -6.43
N LYS A 398 12.03 -3.61 -6.19
CA LYS A 398 12.59 -4.78 -6.87
C LYS A 398 12.35 -4.74 -8.38
N TRP A 399 11.12 -4.41 -8.81
CA TRP A 399 10.77 -4.25 -10.22
C TRP A 399 11.54 -3.12 -10.91
N MET A 400 11.74 -2.00 -10.23
CA MET A 400 12.56 -0.89 -10.74
C MET A 400 13.97 -1.35 -11.09
N THR A 401 14.56 -2.19 -10.24
CA THR A 401 15.89 -2.73 -10.48
C THR A 401 15.89 -3.82 -11.55
N THR A 402 14.89 -4.70 -11.58
CA THR A 402 14.85 -5.84 -12.52
C THR A 402 14.38 -5.46 -13.92
N TYR A 403 13.35 -4.63 -14.04
CA TYR A 403 12.66 -4.30 -15.30
C TYR A 403 12.85 -2.84 -15.74
N GLY A 404 13.40 -2.00 -14.87
CA GLY A 404 13.52 -0.56 -15.13
C GLY A 404 12.22 0.23 -14.88
N PRO A 405 12.30 1.57 -14.93
CA PRO A 405 11.19 2.45 -14.55
C PRO A 405 10.00 2.36 -15.50
N GLY A 406 10.22 2.23 -16.82
CA GLY A 406 9.14 2.22 -17.81
C GLY A 406 8.18 1.03 -17.64
N ILE A 407 8.73 -0.18 -17.54
CA ILE A 407 7.95 -1.40 -17.31
C ILE A 407 7.34 -1.37 -15.91
N THR A 408 8.08 -0.95 -14.89
CA THR A 408 7.55 -0.87 -13.53
C THR A 408 6.37 0.09 -13.42
N LYS A 409 6.43 1.26 -14.06
CA LYS A 409 5.28 2.18 -14.14
C LYS A 409 4.08 1.51 -14.79
N ALA A 410 4.28 0.77 -15.89
CA ALA A 410 3.21 0.03 -16.54
C ALA A 410 2.62 -1.08 -15.65
N LEU A 411 3.47 -1.86 -14.98
CA LEU A 411 3.04 -2.91 -14.04
C LEU A 411 2.29 -2.37 -12.82
N MET A 412 2.63 -1.17 -12.36
CA MET A 412 1.99 -0.52 -11.20
C MET A 412 0.80 0.37 -11.56
N HIS A 413 0.42 0.42 -12.84
CA HIS A 413 -0.62 1.30 -13.36
C HIS A 413 -0.34 2.79 -13.08
N HIS A 414 0.91 3.23 -13.27
CA HIS A 414 1.31 4.63 -13.20
C HIS A 414 1.43 5.23 -14.60
N LYS A 415 1.08 6.53 -14.75
CA LYS A 415 1.33 7.26 -16.00
C LYS A 415 2.84 7.38 -16.25
N ARG A 416 3.28 7.14 -17.48
CA ARG A 416 4.71 7.14 -17.86
C ARG A 416 5.43 8.45 -17.53
N ASN A 417 4.73 9.57 -17.68
CA ASN A 417 5.25 10.92 -17.47
C ASN A 417 5.15 11.41 -16.02
N THR A 418 4.70 10.58 -15.08
CA THR A 418 4.68 10.95 -13.65
C THR A 418 5.93 10.46 -12.95
N ASP A 419 6.41 11.25 -11.99
CA ASP A 419 7.50 10.92 -11.07
C ASP A 419 7.01 10.15 -9.83
N ALA A 420 5.74 9.74 -9.81
CA ALA A 420 5.11 9.12 -8.65
C ALA A 420 5.82 7.84 -8.20
N LEU A 421 6.37 7.06 -9.15
CA LEU A 421 7.16 5.86 -8.84
C LEU A 421 8.41 6.24 -8.06
N GLU A 422 9.20 7.16 -8.61
CA GLU A 422 10.49 7.62 -8.10
C GLU A 422 10.32 8.37 -6.76
N SER A 423 9.34 9.26 -6.66
CA SER A 423 9.10 10.12 -5.49
C SER A 423 8.46 9.38 -4.32
N HIS A 424 7.71 8.30 -4.56
CA HIS A 424 6.89 7.67 -3.52
C HIS A 424 7.17 6.20 -3.22
N TYR A 425 7.62 5.42 -4.20
CA TYR A 425 7.74 3.98 -4.06
C TYR A 425 9.15 3.45 -4.26
N ASP A 426 9.95 4.12 -5.08
CA ASP A 426 11.31 3.68 -5.31
C ASP A 426 12.21 4.00 -4.12
N ASN A 427 13.09 3.06 -3.85
CA ASN A 427 14.23 3.25 -2.98
C ASN A 427 15.53 2.69 -3.58
N SER A 428 15.51 2.36 -4.88
CA SER A 428 16.64 1.73 -5.55
C SER A 428 17.89 2.60 -5.54
N LEU A 429 17.76 3.93 -5.52
CA LEU A 429 18.90 4.85 -5.41
C LEU A 429 19.69 4.64 -4.11
N ALA A 430 19.01 4.34 -2.99
CA ALA A 430 19.66 4.11 -1.71
C ALA A 430 20.31 2.70 -1.62
N GLN A 431 19.86 1.76 -2.46
CA GLN A 431 20.31 0.36 -2.44
C GLN A 431 21.38 0.02 -3.48
N ARG A 432 21.63 0.91 -4.46
CA ARG A 432 22.60 0.64 -5.52
C ARG A 432 24.02 0.82 -5.00
N ASP A 433 24.84 -0.21 -5.17
CA ASP A 433 26.28 -0.08 -4.98
C ASP A 433 26.86 0.71 -6.16
N ILE A 434 27.15 2.00 -5.91
CA ILE A 434 27.72 2.90 -6.90
C ILE A 434 29.12 2.42 -7.31
N ALA A 435 29.89 1.82 -6.41
CA ALA A 435 31.23 1.33 -6.74
C ALA A 435 31.15 0.15 -7.72
N GLN A 436 30.28 -0.83 -7.48
CA GLN A 436 30.07 -1.94 -8.42
C GLN A 436 29.50 -1.46 -9.76
N ALA A 437 28.57 -0.50 -9.73
CA ALA A 437 28.02 0.07 -10.95
C ALA A 437 29.09 0.78 -11.80
N VAL A 438 29.95 1.58 -11.17
CA VAL A 438 30.99 2.36 -11.85
C VAL A 438 32.17 1.49 -12.29
N PHE A 439 32.66 0.62 -11.42
CA PHE A 439 33.91 -0.13 -11.66
C PHE A 439 33.69 -1.48 -12.34
N ALA A 440 32.61 -2.19 -12.03
CA ALA A 440 32.34 -3.51 -12.59
C ALA A 440 31.31 -3.48 -13.73
N GLY A 441 30.64 -2.33 -13.96
CA GLY A 441 29.51 -2.25 -14.88
C GLY A 441 28.34 -3.13 -14.45
N ARG A 442 28.27 -3.51 -13.16
CA ARG A 442 27.26 -4.40 -12.60
C ARG A 442 26.36 -3.60 -11.67
N VAL A 443 25.05 -3.74 -11.85
CA VAL A 443 24.08 -3.22 -10.88
C VAL A 443 23.94 -4.26 -9.78
N GLU A 444 24.84 -4.21 -8.81
CA GLU A 444 24.66 -4.96 -7.57
C GLU A 444 23.78 -4.12 -6.63
N VAL A 445 22.76 -4.77 -6.08
CA VAL A 445 21.90 -4.19 -5.05
C VAL A 445 22.52 -4.60 -3.72
N SER A 446 23.01 -3.62 -2.98
CA SER A 446 23.36 -3.82 -1.58
C SER A 446 22.05 -4.03 -0.83
N GLU A 447 21.73 -5.28 -0.50
CA GLU A 447 20.49 -5.63 0.18
C GLU A 447 20.47 -5.15 1.66
N GLU A 448 21.55 -4.52 2.17
CA GLU A 448 21.80 -4.44 3.63
C GLU A 448 22.40 -3.13 4.22
N GLN A 449 22.21 -1.92 3.69
CA GLN A 449 23.10 -0.81 4.13
C GLN A 449 22.53 0.53 4.61
N THR A 450 21.21 0.73 4.76
CA THR A 450 20.76 1.89 5.55
C THR A 450 19.83 1.49 6.69
N PRO A 451 19.99 2.06 7.91
CA PRO A 451 19.09 1.80 9.05
C PRO A 451 17.61 2.14 8.78
N ILE A 452 17.35 2.96 7.76
CA ILE A 452 16.00 3.35 7.33
C ILE A 452 15.41 2.30 6.38
N ASP A 453 16.26 1.55 5.68
CA ASP A 453 15.89 0.65 4.58
C ASP A 453 16.06 -0.82 4.93
N ALA A 454 16.76 -1.12 6.02
CA ALA A 454 16.87 -2.46 6.55
C ALA A 454 15.45 -3.03 6.73
N PRO A 455 15.23 -4.31 6.38
CA PRO A 455 14.02 -5.05 6.73
C PRO A 455 13.54 -4.67 8.12
N ALA A 456 12.23 -4.52 8.33
CA ALA A 456 11.74 -3.91 9.58
C ALA A 456 12.25 -4.64 10.85
N LEU A 457 12.58 -5.93 10.74
CA LEU A 457 13.26 -6.75 11.76
C LEU A 457 14.67 -6.31 12.17
N HIS A 458 15.35 -5.55 11.31
CA HIS A 458 16.68 -5.01 11.54
C HIS A 458 16.64 -3.55 12.03
N ARG A 459 15.44 -2.99 12.23
CA ARG A 459 15.27 -1.65 12.77
C ARG A 459 15.20 -1.72 14.29
N ASP A 460 15.99 -0.89 14.97
CA ASP A 460 15.99 -0.82 16.42
C ASP A 460 14.68 -0.15 16.91
N GLU A 461 13.82 -0.90 17.62
CA GLU A 461 12.44 -0.50 17.97
C GLU A 461 12.36 0.61 19.05
N HIS A 462 13.50 1.08 19.59
CA HIS A 462 13.53 1.91 20.80
C HIS A 462 14.22 3.26 20.65
N THR A 463 13.71 4.12 19.75
CA THR A 463 14.16 5.52 19.68
C THR A 463 13.02 6.52 19.69
N THR A 464 12.33 6.67 20.83
CA THR A 464 11.51 7.86 21.09
C THR A 464 12.35 9.11 20.83
N ILE A 465 12.05 9.83 19.74
CA ILE A 465 12.65 11.14 19.47
C ILE A 465 12.21 12.04 20.62
N VAL A 466 13.12 12.35 21.53
CA VAL A 466 12.88 13.31 22.61
C VAL A 466 12.73 14.66 21.94
N LYS A 467 11.51 15.18 21.90
CA LYS A 467 11.25 16.52 21.37
C LYS A 467 11.85 17.53 22.35
N LEU A 468 12.72 18.39 21.84
CA LEU A 468 13.20 19.54 22.60
C LEU A 468 12.01 20.42 23.00
N THR A 469 11.79 20.54 24.30
CA THR A 469 10.78 21.44 24.88
C THR A 469 11.13 22.89 24.53
N ALA A 470 10.17 23.80 24.66
CA ALA A 470 10.45 25.22 24.39
C ALA A 470 11.48 25.78 25.38
N LEU A 471 11.44 25.34 26.63
CA LEU A 471 12.38 25.75 27.67
C LEU A 471 13.81 25.28 27.38
N GLU A 472 14.00 23.99 27.08
CA GLU A 472 15.31 23.46 26.71
C GLU A 472 15.86 24.14 25.44
N ALA A 473 14.97 24.47 24.48
CA ALA A 473 15.38 25.22 23.29
C ALA A 473 15.85 26.63 23.63
N ILE A 474 15.14 27.33 24.52
CA ILE A 474 15.50 28.66 25.01
C ILE A 474 16.85 28.61 25.73
N GLU A 475 17.07 27.62 26.59
CA GLU A 475 18.34 27.43 27.31
C GLU A 475 19.51 27.12 26.37
N SER A 476 19.24 26.44 25.25
CA SER A 476 20.26 26.03 24.29
C SER A 476 20.66 27.08 23.23
N ASP A 477 19.87 28.15 23.05
CA ASP A 477 20.07 29.14 21.98
C ASP A 477 19.91 30.58 22.48
N LEU A 478 21.03 31.30 22.60
CA LEU A 478 21.09 32.67 23.12
C LEU A 478 20.17 33.66 22.37
N LEU A 479 19.99 33.47 21.06
CA LEU A 479 19.12 34.35 20.27
C LEU A 479 17.65 34.06 20.58
N LEU A 480 17.29 32.80 20.76
CA LEU A 480 15.95 32.41 21.18
C LEU A 480 15.64 32.88 22.61
N GLN A 481 16.62 32.83 23.52
CA GLN A 481 16.52 33.39 24.86
C GLN A 481 16.28 34.91 24.82
N ARG A 482 17.02 35.63 23.97
CA ARG A 482 16.80 37.07 23.77
C ARG A 482 15.38 37.36 23.28
N TYR A 483 14.87 36.59 22.31
CA TYR A 483 13.51 36.78 21.82
C TYR A 483 12.44 36.40 22.87
N ALA A 484 12.69 35.40 23.71
CA ALA A 484 11.78 35.05 24.81
C ALA A 484 11.66 36.20 25.81
N LEU A 485 12.81 36.74 26.26
CA LEU A 485 12.86 37.87 27.18
C LEU A 485 12.19 39.12 26.59
N LEU A 486 12.53 39.45 25.34
CA LEU A 486 11.96 40.60 24.65
C LEU A 486 10.44 40.46 24.49
N LYS A 487 9.96 39.25 24.23
CA LYS A 487 8.51 38.95 24.16
C LYS A 487 7.84 39.17 25.52
N GLU A 488 8.44 38.73 26.62
CA GLU A 488 7.88 38.92 27.97
C GLU A 488 7.82 40.41 28.35
N VAL A 489 8.90 41.16 28.12
CA VAL A 489 8.96 42.60 28.39
C VAL A 489 7.94 43.38 27.54
N LEU A 490 7.84 43.04 26.25
CA LEU A 490 6.84 43.65 25.36
C LEU A 490 5.40 43.32 25.79
N ALA A 491 5.13 42.08 26.19
CA ALA A 491 3.82 41.67 26.68
C ALA A 491 3.43 42.39 27.97
N GLU A 492 4.38 42.59 28.89
CA GLU A 492 4.16 43.37 30.12
C GLU A 492 3.86 44.84 29.78
N LYS A 493 4.65 45.45 28.89
CA LYS A 493 4.44 46.85 28.47
C LYS A 493 3.07 47.06 27.82
N VAL A 494 2.68 46.15 26.92
CA VAL A 494 1.36 46.14 26.27
C VAL A 494 0.22 46.05 27.31
N LEU A 495 0.40 45.31 28.40
CA LEU A 495 -0.60 45.19 29.47
C LEU A 495 -0.65 46.39 30.42
N THR A 496 0.46 47.11 30.59
CA THR A 496 0.56 48.25 31.52
C THR A 496 0.13 49.60 30.94
N GLU A 497 -0.27 49.65 29.66
CA GLU A 497 -0.61 50.89 28.93
C GLU A 497 0.50 51.95 29.04
N ASN A 498 1.77 51.51 29.09
CA ASN A 498 2.91 52.40 29.18
C ASN A 498 3.43 52.73 27.78
N ASP A 499 3.19 53.96 27.35
CA ASP A 499 3.51 54.47 26.01
C ASP A 499 5.01 54.60 25.74
N ASP A 500 5.84 54.44 26.78
CA ASP A 500 7.28 54.61 26.66
C ASP A 500 7.98 53.31 26.24
N TRP A 501 8.09 53.11 24.92
CA TRP A 501 8.92 52.05 24.34
C TRP A 501 10.43 52.36 24.41
N SER A 502 10.83 53.56 24.85
CA SER A 502 12.25 53.90 24.93
C SER A 502 13.00 53.04 25.95
N ASP A 503 12.30 52.57 27.00
CA ASP A 503 12.81 51.63 28.00
C ASP A 503 13.27 50.28 27.41
N ILE A 504 12.70 49.86 26.28
CA ILE A 504 13.07 48.61 25.61
C ILE A 504 14.00 48.84 24.42
N ARG A 505 14.28 50.09 24.07
CA ARG A 505 15.09 50.46 22.91
C ARG A 505 16.46 49.80 22.92
N ASP A 506 17.11 49.75 24.08
CA ASP A 506 18.44 49.14 24.23
C ASP A 506 18.44 47.62 24.04
N THR A 507 17.26 46.98 24.07
CA THR A 507 17.10 45.53 23.87
C THR A 507 16.73 45.16 22.42
N LEU A 508 16.33 46.14 21.61
CA LEU A 508 15.98 45.99 20.20
C LEU A 508 17.24 45.98 19.30
N SER A 509 17.08 45.56 18.05
CA SER A 509 18.13 45.74 17.04
C SER A 509 18.04 47.14 16.42
N ASP A 510 19.15 47.67 15.88
CA ASP A 510 19.13 48.97 15.19
C ASP A 510 18.10 49.02 14.05
N ALA A 511 17.86 47.89 13.38
CA ALA A 511 16.84 47.78 12.35
C ALA A 511 15.41 47.88 12.92
N ASP A 512 15.15 47.20 14.04
CA ASP A 512 13.84 47.29 14.72
C ASP A 512 13.60 48.69 15.29
N ILE A 513 14.65 49.35 15.80
CA ILE A 513 14.60 50.73 16.26
C ILE A 513 14.30 51.67 15.08
N GLN A 514 14.95 51.47 13.92
CA GLN A 514 14.68 52.28 12.73
C GLN A 514 13.26 52.09 12.21
N GLU A 515 12.77 50.85 12.15
CA GLU A 515 11.39 50.56 11.73
C GLU A 515 10.37 51.12 12.73
N ALA A 516 10.58 50.98 14.04
CA ALA A 516 9.72 51.56 15.08
C ALA A 516 9.68 53.10 15.00
N ASN A 517 10.84 53.75 14.80
CA ASN A 517 10.91 55.19 14.59
C ASN A 517 10.23 55.63 13.29
N GLN A 518 10.35 54.84 12.22
CA GLN A 518 9.63 55.11 10.97
C GLN A 518 8.12 55.02 11.17
N MET A 519 7.64 54.02 11.91
CA MET A 519 6.22 53.89 12.27
C MET A 519 5.71 55.08 13.09
N MET A 520 6.49 55.55 14.06
CA MET A 520 6.14 56.76 14.81
C MET A 520 6.15 58.01 13.93
N ALA A 521 7.14 58.14 13.03
CA ALA A 521 7.28 59.31 12.16
C ALA A 521 6.24 59.37 11.04
N SER A 522 5.72 58.23 10.57
CA SER A 522 4.72 58.18 9.50
C SER A 522 3.30 58.50 9.98
N GLY A 523 3.08 58.59 11.30
CA GLY A 523 1.75 58.61 11.90
C GLY A 523 1.07 57.24 11.79
N VAL A 524 0.34 56.83 12.83
CA VAL A 524 -0.30 55.50 12.93
C VAL A 524 -1.53 55.36 11.98
N ASP A 525 -1.78 56.33 11.10
CA ASP A 525 -2.91 56.31 10.15
C ASP A 525 -2.86 55.12 9.15
N THR A 526 -1.72 54.44 9.00
CA THR A 526 -1.56 53.30 8.07
C THR A 526 -1.84 51.93 8.68
N PHE A 527 -2.08 51.83 9.99
CA PHE A 527 -2.34 50.56 10.70
C PHE A 527 -3.69 50.54 11.43
N GLN A 528 -4.74 51.12 10.83
CA GLN A 528 -6.10 50.73 11.18
C GLN A 528 -6.30 49.26 10.80
N THR A 529 -5.96 48.35 11.72
CA THR A 529 -6.50 46.99 11.65
C THR A 529 -8.01 47.13 11.84
N GLU A 530 -8.78 46.72 10.83
CA GLU A 530 -10.25 46.79 10.78
C GLU A 530 -10.96 46.10 11.97
N SER A 531 -10.22 45.46 12.89
CA SER A 531 -10.74 44.77 14.07
C SER A 531 -11.11 45.67 15.26
N ASP A 532 -10.66 46.92 15.32
CA ASP A 532 -10.66 47.68 16.59
C ASP A 532 -11.78 48.72 16.74
N THR A 533 -12.82 48.65 15.90
CA THR A 533 -13.97 49.58 15.96
C THR A 533 -14.90 49.39 17.18
N ALA A 534 -14.67 48.37 18.03
CA ALA A 534 -15.60 48.01 19.11
C ALA A 534 -15.26 48.56 20.51
N SER A 535 -14.03 48.99 20.80
CA SER A 535 -13.62 49.35 22.19
C SER A 535 -13.47 50.85 22.47
N GLY A 536 -13.47 51.73 21.45
CA GLY A 536 -13.53 53.20 21.63
C GLY A 536 -12.38 53.86 22.41
N LEU A 537 -11.40 53.08 22.89
CA LEU A 537 -10.18 53.56 23.53
C LEU A 537 -9.12 53.68 22.45
N ALA A 538 -8.79 54.90 22.06
CA ALA A 538 -7.66 55.16 21.18
C ALA A 538 -6.38 54.66 21.87
N SER A 539 -5.78 53.60 21.34
CA SER A 539 -4.44 53.19 21.75
C SER A 539 -3.48 54.34 21.43
N SER A 540 -2.59 54.64 22.37
CA SER A 540 -1.53 55.61 22.13
C SER A 540 -0.64 55.13 20.98
N GLU A 541 0.06 56.06 20.33
CA GLU A 541 1.03 55.72 19.28
C GLU A 541 2.12 54.76 19.81
N GLY A 542 2.52 54.93 21.09
CA GLY A 542 3.46 54.04 21.76
C GLY A 542 2.94 52.61 21.91
N GLN A 543 1.67 52.45 22.26
CA GLN A 543 1.02 51.13 22.38
C GLN A 543 0.98 50.40 21.03
N ALA A 544 0.65 51.10 19.94
CA ALA A 544 0.63 50.50 18.60
C ALA A 544 2.02 50.01 18.15
N VAL A 545 3.08 50.74 18.49
CA VAL A 545 4.46 50.32 18.24
C VAL A 545 4.83 49.09 19.08
N CYS A 546 4.47 49.07 20.36
CA CYS A 546 4.69 47.92 21.24
C CYS A 546 3.97 46.66 20.73
N ASP A 547 2.72 46.77 20.29
CA ASP A 547 1.95 45.65 19.72
C ASP A 547 2.58 45.12 18.42
N TRP A 548 3.02 46.02 17.54
CA TRP A 548 3.71 45.63 16.32
C TRP A 548 5.03 44.92 16.61
N LEU A 549 5.85 45.48 17.52
CA LEU A 549 7.10 44.88 17.98
C LEU A 549 6.84 43.49 18.59
N LEU A 550 5.81 43.35 19.43
CA LEU A 550 5.45 42.08 20.05
C LEU A 550 5.14 41.01 19.01
N ARG A 551 4.33 41.33 17.99
CA ARG A 551 4.01 40.41 16.88
C ARG A 551 5.26 40.03 16.08
N LYS A 552 6.12 41.01 15.79
CA LYS A 552 7.38 40.79 15.05
C LYS A 552 8.32 39.87 15.82
N VAL A 553 8.56 40.17 17.11
CA VAL A 553 9.41 39.39 18.01
C VAL A 553 8.85 37.98 18.22
N GLU A 554 7.53 37.83 18.35
CA GLU A 554 6.92 36.51 18.44
C GLU A 554 7.11 35.68 17.16
N GLY A 555 7.01 36.30 15.98
CA GLY A 555 7.32 35.66 14.70
C GLY A 555 8.78 35.20 14.61
N GLN A 556 9.71 36.06 15.02
CA GLN A 556 11.14 35.75 15.08
C GLN A 556 11.44 34.61 16.09
N PHE A 557 10.81 34.65 17.28
CA PHE A 557 10.89 33.60 18.28
C PHE A 557 10.43 32.25 17.72
N LYS A 558 9.24 32.19 17.12
CA LYS A 558 8.67 30.94 16.55
C LYS A 558 9.57 30.39 15.44
N SER A 559 10.05 31.24 14.54
CA SER A 559 10.97 30.87 13.46
C SER A 559 12.31 30.32 13.99
N ARG A 560 12.88 31.00 14.99
CA ARG A 560 14.13 30.56 15.62
C ARG A 560 13.94 29.25 16.41
N LEU A 561 12.86 29.11 17.16
CA LEU A 561 12.52 27.87 17.89
C LEU A 561 12.42 26.68 16.93
N ALA A 562 11.77 26.86 15.79
CA ALA A 562 11.69 25.82 14.75
C ALA A 562 13.08 25.46 14.20
N THR A 563 13.95 26.46 14.00
CA THR A 563 15.34 26.27 13.55
C THR A 563 16.17 25.51 14.58
N VAL A 564 16.08 25.87 15.86
CA VAL A 564 16.79 25.22 16.97
C VAL A 564 16.32 23.77 17.11
N ARG A 565 15.01 23.52 17.10
CA ARG A 565 14.45 22.16 17.12
C ARG A 565 14.91 21.33 15.93
N LYS A 566 14.95 21.91 14.73
CA LYS A 566 15.48 21.23 13.54
C LYS A 566 16.94 20.86 13.72
N ARG A 567 17.78 21.78 14.19
CA ARG A 567 19.20 21.52 14.48
C ARG A 567 19.39 20.45 15.55
N PHE A 568 18.61 20.51 16.63
CA PHE A 568 18.66 19.50 17.69
C PHE A 568 18.23 18.12 17.19
N ASN A 569 17.18 18.04 16.39
CA ASN A 569 16.81 16.79 15.73
C ASN A 569 17.95 16.29 14.83
N THR A 570 18.54 17.15 13.99
CA THR A 570 19.69 16.81 13.15
C THR A 570 20.89 16.35 13.98
N PHE A 571 21.16 17.00 15.11
CA PHE A 571 22.21 16.61 16.05
C PHE A 571 21.91 15.26 16.68
N GLN A 572 20.69 15.02 17.18
CA GLN A 572 20.25 13.69 17.65
C GLN A 572 20.34 12.62 16.56
N TYR A 573 20.24 12.99 15.27
CA TYR A 573 20.49 12.06 14.17
C TYR A 573 21.99 11.83 13.93
N ALA A 574 22.82 12.87 14.09
CA ALA A 574 24.27 12.83 13.85
C ALA A 574 25.06 12.17 14.99
N THR A 575 24.69 12.40 16.26
CA THR A 575 25.37 11.81 17.43
C THR A 575 24.89 10.39 17.76
N ARG A 576 24.23 9.72 16.81
CA ARG A 576 23.77 8.32 16.92
C ARG A 576 24.89 7.28 16.77
N GLU A 577 26.16 7.70 16.70
CA GLU A 577 27.30 6.79 16.54
C GLU A 577 27.50 5.81 17.73
N ASP A 578 26.84 6.03 18.87
CA ASP A 578 27.09 5.25 20.10
C ASP A 578 25.99 4.22 20.44
N ARG A 579 25.45 3.54 19.43
CA ARG A 579 24.68 2.31 19.66
C ARG A 579 25.10 1.23 18.68
N THR A 580 25.48 0.09 19.23
CA THR A 580 25.83 -1.11 18.49
C THR A 580 24.64 -1.48 17.60
N PRO A 581 24.79 -1.42 16.26
CA PRO A 581 23.88 -2.13 15.37
C PRO A 581 23.71 -3.56 15.88
N LEU A 582 22.58 -4.22 15.57
CA LEU A 582 22.53 -5.68 15.69
C LEU A 582 23.81 -6.22 15.08
N THR A 583 24.59 -6.92 15.90
CA THR A 583 25.85 -7.47 15.46
C THR A 583 25.58 -8.34 14.25
N ALA A 584 26.55 -8.45 13.34
CA ALA A 584 26.41 -9.33 12.18
C ALA A 584 26.00 -10.75 12.60
N SER A 585 26.39 -11.20 13.80
CA SER A 585 25.93 -12.47 14.38
C SER A 585 24.47 -12.49 14.82
N GLU A 586 23.92 -11.41 15.39
CA GLU A 586 22.49 -11.35 15.75
C GLU A 586 21.60 -11.25 14.50
N VAL A 587 22.04 -10.48 13.50
CA VAL A 587 21.39 -10.45 12.18
C VAL A 587 21.43 -11.83 11.55
N SER A 588 22.60 -12.47 11.52
CA SER A 588 22.78 -13.82 10.99
C SER A 588 21.99 -14.87 11.76
N ALA A 589 21.87 -14.76 13.09
CA ALA A 589 21.09 -15.68 13.93
C ALA A 589 19.60 -15.58 13.61
N ARG A 590 19.07 -14.35 13.52
CA ARG A 590 17.67 -14.12 13.10
C ARG A 590 17.45 -14.64 11.67
N GLN A 591 18.34 -14.31 10.73
CA GLN A 591 18.27 -14.80 9.35
C GLN A 591 18.34 -16.33 9.27
N HIS A 592 19.18 -16.99 10.10
CA HIS A 592 19.31 -18.44 10.14
C HIS A 592 18.05 -19.10 10.68
N GLU A 593 17.51 -18.61 11.81
CA GLU A 593 16.21 -19.02 12.36
C GLU A 593 15.09 -18.84 11.29
N HIS A 594 15.18 -17.80 10.46
CA HIS A 594 14.22 -17.55 9.38
C HIS A 594 14.42 -18.41 8.13
N ARG A 595 15.65 -18.85 7.81
CA ARG A 595 15.89 -19.80 6.72
C ARG A 595 15.40 -21.20 7.07
N GLU A 596 15.43 -21.56 8.35
CA GLU A 596 14.84 -22.82 8.84
C GLU A 596 13.32 -22.71 9.06
N ALA A 597 12.78 -21.50 9.23
CA ALA A 597 11.35 -21.27 9.47
C ALA A 597 10.35 -21.89 8.46
N PRO A 598 10.61 -22.01 7.14
CA PRO A 598 9.67 -22.65 6.21
C PRO A 598 9.47 -24.14 6.48
N SER A 599 10.54 -24.85 6.88
CA SER A 599 10.45 -26.26 7.29
C SER A 599 9.82 -26.36 8.67
N GLU A 600 10.16 -25.47 9.61
CA GLU A 600 9.51 -25.40 10.93
C GLU A 600 8.01 -25.09 10.83
N MET A 601 7.59 -24.20 9.93
CA MET A 601 6.18 -23.82 9.77
C MET A 601 5.36 -25.01 9.27
N LEU A 602 5.88 -25.76 8.30
CA LEU A 602 5.24 -27.00 7.85
C LEU A 602 5.18 -28.03 8.98
N THR A 603 6.27 -28.20 9.72
CA THR A 603 6.33 -29.09 10.88
C THR A 603 5.32 -28.67 11.96
N ALA A 604 5.23 -27.37 12.27
CA ALA A 604 4.31 -26.83 13.27
C ALA A 604 2.85 -26.97 12.82
N LEU A 605 2.52 -26.63 11.57
CA LEU A 605 1.18 -26.85 11.02
C LEU A 605 0.83 -28.35 11.02
N ARG A 606 1.78 -29.22 10.71
CA ARG A 606 1.58 -30.67 10.77
C ARG A 606 1.33 -31.13 12.21
N ASN A 607 2.10 -30.66 13.18
CA ASN A 607 1.90 -30.98 14.59
C ASN A 607 0.51 -30.53 15.08
N ILE A 608 0.06 -29.34 14.67
CA ILE A 608 -1.29 -28.86 14.95
C ILE A 608 -2.33 -29.81 14.34
N TRP A 609 -2.17 -30.17 13.07
CA TRP A 609 -3.08 -31.09 12.40
C TRP A 609 -3.13 -32.46 13.06
N THR A 610 -1.97 -33.07 13.35
CA THR A 610 -1.88 -34.36 14.04
C THR A 610 -2.52 -34.30 15.43
N ALA A 611 -2.34 -33.21 16.18
CA ALA A 611 -2.99 -33.01 17.47
C ALA A 611 -4.52 -32.91 17.34
N GLN A 612 -5.02 -32.20 16.33
CA GLN A 612 -6.45 -32.08 16.04
C GLN A 612 -7.07 -33.42 15.64
N GLU A 613 -6.41 -34.17 14.76
CA GLU A 613 -6.87 -35.49 14.31
C GLU A 613 -6.92 -36.48 15.48
N THR A 614 -5.86 -36.51 16.30
CA THR A 614 -5.80 -37.34 17.52
C THR A 614 -6.94 -36.99 18.47
N SER A 615 -7.20 -35.69 18.68
CA SER A 615 -8.28 -35.23 19.54
C SER A 615 -9.66 -35.63 19.00
N THR A 616 -9.85 -35.55 17.69
CA THR A 616 -11.09 -35.93 17.02
C THR A 616 -11.34 -37.42 17.12
N LYS A 617 -10.32 -38.26 16.90
CA LYS A 617 -10.38 -39.72 17.08
C LYS A 617 -10.73 -40.09 18.52
N MET A 618 -10.08 -39.44 19.50
CA MET A 618 -10.41 -39.62 20.93
C MET A 618 -11.86 -39.25 21.25
N LEU A 619 -12.39 -38.16 20.68
CA LEU A 619 -13.79 -37.76 20.88
C LEU A 619 -14.78 -38.74 20.25
N ARG A 620 -14.40 -39.39 19.14
CA ARG A 620 -15.20 -40.44 18.50
C ARG A 620 -15.09 -41.81 19.19
N GLY A 621 -14.18 -41.95 20.16
CA GLY A 621 -13.88 -43.24 20.79
C GLY A 621 -13.16 -44.22 19.86
N GLU A 622 -12.54 -43.71 18.80
CA GLU A 622 -11.65 -44.49 17.93
C GLU A 622 -10.31 -44.68 18.67
N ASP A 623 -9.83 -45.92 18.73
CA ASP A 623 -8.51 -46.20 19.29
C ASP A 623 -7.46 -45.46 18.44
N VAL A 624 -6.60 -44.69 19.11
CA VAL A 624 -5.48 -44.00 18.45
C VAL A 624 -4.42 -45.05 18.16
N ASP A 625 -4.55 -45.73 17.03
CA ASP A 625 -3.55 -46.69 16.57
C ASP A 625 -2.19 -45.98 16.40
N LYS A 626 -1.13 -46.56 16.98
CA LYS A 626 0.23 -46.01 16.92
C LYS A 626 0.74 -45.77 15.49
N GLU A 627 0.22 -46.52 14.51
CA GLU A 627 0.59 -46.43 13.10
C GLU A 627 0.30 -45.05 12.47
N HIS A 628 -0.74 -44.33 12.92
CA HIS A 628 -1.03 -42.99 12.38
C HIS A 628 -0.01 -41.93 12.82
N SER A 629 0.67 -42.11 13.96
CA SER A 629 1.75 -41.21 14.36
C SER A 629 3.00 -41.38 13.50
N ASP A 630 3.18 -42.57 12.92
CA ASP A 630 4.30 -42.88 12.03
C ASP A 630 4.02 -42.39 10.60
N GLU A 631 2.78 -42.47 10.10
CA GLU A 631 2.40 -41.91 8.78
C GLU A 631 2.60 -40.38 8.70
N ALA A 632 2.25 -39.63 9.75
CA ALA A 632 2.47 -38.18 9.79
C ALA A 632 3.97 -37.82 9.73
N ASN A 633 4.83 -38.65 10.32
CA ASN A 633 6.29 -38.45 10.32
C ASN A 633 6.97 -38.95 9.03
N THR A 634 6.40 -39.94 8.34
CA THR A 634 7.00 -40.58 7.15
C THR A 634 6.99 -39.66 5.91
N ILE A 635 6.13 -38.63 5.85
CA ILE A 635 6.04 -37.71 4.70
C ILE A 635 7.32 -36.85 4.50
N LEU A 636 8.28 -36.84 5.43
CA LEU A 636 9.54 -36.07 5.28
C LEU A 636 10.83 -36.92 5.28
N ILE A 637 10.78 -38.24 5.52
CA ILE A 637 12.00 -39.05 5.67
C ILE A 637 11.88 -40.33 4.85
N SER A 638 12.13 -40.23 3.55
CA SER A 638 12.56 -41.38 2.74
C SER A 638 13.72 -40.94 1.83
N GLY A 639 14.78 -40.42 2.44
CA GLY A 639 16.13 -40.52 1.89
C GLY A 639 16.78 -41.75 2.50
N ASP A 640 17.40 -42.58 1.66
CA ASP A 640 18.32 -43.68 2.04
C ASP A 640 17.73 -45.09 2.23
N GLY A 641 16.49 -45.34 1.78
CA GLY A 641 15.97 -46.69 1.58
C GLY A 641 16.19 -47.18 0.14
N ASP A 642 17.12 -48.12 -0.06
CA ASP A 642 17.69 -48.66 -1.33
C ASP A 642 16.71 -49.29 -2.37
N GLY A 643 15.43 -48.93 -2.40
CA GLY A 643 14.44 -49.53 -3.32
C GLY A 643 13.42 -48.60 -3.97
N HIS A 644 13.37 -47.32 -3.60
CA HIS A 644 12.38 -46.40 -4.16
C HIS A 644 12.96 -45.58 -5.32
N THR A 645 12.31 -45.65 -6.48
CA THR A 645 12.57 -44.81 -7.66
C THR A 645 12.62 -43.34 -7.24
N SER A 646 13.83 -42.78 -7.20
CA SER A 646 14.06 -41.38 -6.83
C SER A 646 13.17 -40.48 -7.68
N LEU A 647 12.20 -39.84 -7.03
CA LEU A 647 11.33 -38.86 -7.67
C LEU A 647 12.21 -37.76 -8.25
N THR A 648 11.95 -37.38 -9.50
CA THR A 648 12.63 -36.24 -10.13
C THR A 648 12.46 -35.00 -9.25
N PRO A 649 13.39 -34.02 -9.26
CA PRO A 649 13.26 -32.79 -8.47
C PRO A 649 11.93 -32.08 -8.67
N LEU A 650 11.37 -32.19 -9.88
CA LEU A 650 10.05 -31.66 -10.23
C LEU A 650 8.91 -32.42 -9.53
N ASN A 651 8.95 -33.76 -9.51
CA ASN A 651 7.95 -34.56 -8.80
C ASN A 651 8.00 -34.32 -7.29
N GLN A 652 9.20 -34.11 -6.72
CA GLN A 652 9.36 -33.73 -5.32
C GLN A 652 8.71 -32.36 -5.03
N LEU A 653 8.89 -31.39 -5.92
CA LEU A 653 8.27 -30.07 -5.80
C LEU A 653 6.74 -30.16 -5.89
N MET A 654 6.22 -30.96 -6.83
CA MET A 654 4.78 -31.21 -6.97
C MET A 654 4.21 -31.84 -5.70
N GLN A 655 4.86 -32.88 -5.17
CA GLN A 655 4.41 -33.54 -3.94
C GLN A 655 4.43 -32.57 -2.76
N ALA A 656 5.49 -31.77 -2.60
CA ALA A 656 5.57 -30.76 -1.54
C ALA A 656 4.43 -29.73 -1.63
N ASN A 657 4.06 -29.32 -2.84
CA ASN A 657 2.91 -28.44 -3.06
C ASN A 657 1.59 -29.12 -2.69
N LEU A 658 1.37 -30.37 -3.10
CA LEU A 658 0.17 -31.13 -2.75
C LEU A 658 0.07 -31.37 -1.24
N ASP A 659 1.16 -31.70 -0.57
CA ASP A 659 1.20 -31.90 0.89
C ASP A 659 0.86 -30.60 1.63
N ARG A 660 1.34 -29.45 1.12
CA ARG A 660 0.98 -28.15 1.68
C ARG A 660 -0.49 -27.81 1.44
N ILE A 661 -1.01 -28.06 0.24
CA ILE A 661 -2.45 -27.88 -0.03
C ILE A 661 -3.27 -28.78 0.91
N LYS A 662 -2.88 -30.05 1.07
CA LYS A 662 -3.48 -31.00 2.01
C LYS A 662 -3.51 -30.44 3.42
N LEU A 663 -2.38 -29.95 3.91
CA LEU A 663 -2.27 -29.38 5.24
C LEU A 663 -3.18 -28.15 5.39
N LEU A 664 -3.09 -27.18 4.49
CA LEU A 664 -3.89 -25.95 4.56
C LEU A 664 -5.40 -26.23 4.39
N ALA A 665 -5.78 -27.18 3.55
CA ALA A 665 -7.18 -27.56 3.33
C ALA A 665 -7.76 -28.37 4.49
N LYS A 666 -6.96 -29.22 5.16
CA LYS A 666 -7.42 -30.13 6.21
C LYS A 666 -7.27 -29.62 7.64
N ILE A 667 -6.54 -28.52 7.88
CA ILE A 667 -6.54 -27.88 9.21
C ILE A 667 -8.00 -27.55 9.56
N HIS A 668 -8.57 -28.31 10.48
CA HIS A 668 -9.94 -28.07 10.90
C HIS A 668 -9.96 -26.72 11.60
N GLU A 669 -10.93 -25.88 11.26
CA GLU A 669 -11.35 -24.90 12.26
C GLU A 669 -11.88 -25.73 13.41
N ASP A 670 -11.39 -25.50 14.62
CA ASP A 670 -12.10 -25.98 15.79
C ASP A 670 -13.47 -25.30 15.75
N GLU A 671 -14.45 -25.90 15.06
CA GLU A 671 -15.83 -25.38 14.93
C GLU A 671 -16.48 -25.20 16.30
N THR A 672 -15.92 -25.86 17.31
CA THR A 672 -16.24 -25.67 18.72
C THR A 672 -15.97 -24.24 19.24
N GLY A 673 -15.24 -23.42 18.48
CA GLY A 673 -15.00 -22.02 18.76
C GLY A 673 -14.15 -21.79 20.00
N ALA A 674 -14.32 -20.60 20.58
CA ALA A 674 -13.57 -20.19 21.75
C ALA A 674 -13.99 -21.06 22.97
N GLN A 675 -13.10 -21.90 23.46
CA GLN A 675 -13.39 -22.88 24.52
C GLN A 675 -12.82 -22.44 25.88
N LYS A 676 -13.56 -22.67 26.96
CA LYS A 676 -13.00 -22.56 28.32
C LYS A 676 -12.27 -23.85 28.66
N CYS A 677 -11.18 -23.75 29.42
CA CYS A 677 -10.55 -24.95 29.99
C CYS A 677 -11.57 -25.66 30.90
N PRO A 678 -11.90 -26.95 30.66
CA PRO A 678 -12.91 -27.64 31.45
C PRO A 678 -12.49 -27.79 32.92
N LEU A 679 -11.18 -27.87 33.20
CA LEU A 679 -10.68 -27.95 34.57
C LEU A 679 -10.73 -26.60 35.29
N CYS A 680 -10.47 -25.50 34.60
CA CYS A 680 -10.60 -24.16 35.19
C CYS A 680 -12.06 -23.76 35.38
N ALA A 681 -12.89 -23.98 34.38
CA ALA A 681 -14.29 -23.55 34.38
C ALA A 681 -15.10 -24.11 35.56
N HIS A 682 -14.74 -25.31 36.05
CA HIS A 682 -15.45 -26.01 37.11
C HIS A 682 -14.75 -25.96 38.48
N SER A 683 -13.61 -25.27 38.61
CA SER A 683 -12.85 -25.23 39.87
C SER A 683 -13.10 -23.95 40.65
N ASP A 684 -13.84 -24.01 41.75
CA ASP A 684 -14.08 -22.84 42.62
C ASP A 684 -12.82 -22.30 43.31
N LEU A 685 -11.73 -23.05 43.25
CA LEU A 685 -10.42 -22.66 43.78
C LEU A 685 -9.63 -21.75 42.83
N ILE A 686 -10.09 -21.59 41.59
CA ILE A 686 -9.42 -20.78 40.58
C ILE A 686 -10.11 -19.41 40.49
N PRO A 687 -9.36 -18.28 40.46
CA PRO A 687 -9.94 -16.95 40.32
C PRO A 687 -10.88 -16.86 39.11
N GLN A 688 -12.01 -16.15 39.27
CA GLN A 688 -13.07 -16.04 38.26
C GLN A 688 -12.54 -15.68 36.86
N GLU A 689 -11.60 -14.74 36.78
CA GLU A 689 -10.95 -14.34 35.52
C GLU A 689 -10.32 -15.52 34.77
N LYS A 690 -9.66 -16.45 35.48
CA LYS A 690 -9.06 -17.65 34.89
C LYS A 690 -10.09 -18.72 34.54
N ARG A 691 -11.21 -18.81 35.28
CA ARG A 691 -12.34 -19.70 34.96
C ARG A 691 -13.08 -19.24 33.72
N GLU A 692 -13.16 -17.93 33.54
CA GLU A 692 -13.81 -17.30 32.41
C GLU A 692 -12.89 -17.14 31.21
N ARG A 693 -11.58 -17.39 31.36
CA ARG A 693 -10.61 -17.35 30.28
C ARG A 693 -11.03 -18.31 29.17
N VAL A 694 -11.25 -17.72 28.01
CA VAL A 694 -11.60 -18.45 26.81
C VAL A 694 -10.35 -18.56 25.95
N TYR A 695 -9.99 -19.79 25.61
CA TYR A 695 -8.89 -20.12 24.72
C TYR A 695 -9.39 -20.10 23.30
N GLY A 696 -8.55 -19.58 22.40
CA GLY A 696 -8.92 -19.37 21.02
C GLY A 696 -9.04 -20.66 20.19
N CYS A 697 -8.43 -21.75 20.63
CA CYS A 697 -8.46 -23.06 19.97
C CYS A 697 -8.19 -24.19 20.98
N LEU A 698 -8.52 -25.42 20.61
CA LEU A 698 -8.32 -26.62 21.45
C LEU A 698 -6.84 -26.85 21.74
N ALA A 699 -5.94 -26.57 20.79
CA ALA A 699 -4.50 -26.67 21.01
C ALA A 699 -4.03 -25.78 22.18
N LYS A 700 -4.52 -24.54 22.28
CA LYS A 700 -4.22 -23.64 23.42
C LYS A 700 -4.87 -24.11 24.72
N VAL A 701 -6.04 -24.75 24.66
CA VAL A 701 -6.63 -25.44 25.83
C VAL A 701 -5.73 -26.58 26.26
N GLN A 702 -5.24 -27.41 25.34
CA GLN A 702 -4.37 -28.54 25.61
C GLN A 702 -3.01 -28.10 26.16
N GLU A 703 -2.39 -27.09 25.59
CA GLU A 703 -1.14 -26.50 26.09
C GLU A 703 -1.33 -25.97 27.52
N HIS A 704 -2.45 -25.30 27.79
CA HIS A 704 -2.78 -24.87 29.15
C HIS A 704 -3.04 -26.06 30.11
N LEU A 705 -3.75 -27.10 29.65
CA LEU A 705 -3.95 -28.34 30.42
C LEU A 705 -2.62 -29.02 30.73
N GLN A 706 -1.70 -29.07 29.77
CA GLN A 706 -0.37 -29.64 29.95
C GLN A 706 0.50 -28.75 30.84
N GLY A 707 0.53 -27.44 30.64
CA GLY A 707 1.38 -26.54 31.43
C GLY A 707 0.91 -26.40 32.87
N ILE A 708 -0.38 -26.08 33.09
CA ILE A 708 -0.91 -25.72 34.41
C ILE A 708 -1.45 -26.94 35.14
N HIS A 709 -2.19 -27.82 34.46
CA HIS A 709 -2.85 -28.93 35.13
C HIS A 709 -1.98 -30.18 35.24
N SER A 710 -1.02 -30.41 34.36
CA SER A 710 -0.08 -31.53 34.53
C SER A 710 0.91 -31.30 35.69
N GLN A 711 1.38 -30.06 35.89
CA GLN A 711 2.25 -29.72 37.01
C GLN A 711 1.52 -29.77 38.35
N ALA A 712 0.25 -29.33 38.40
CA ALA A 712 -0.60 -29.49 39.58
C ALA A 712 -0.85 -30.97 39.92
N TYR A 713 -0.93 -31.84 38.92
CA TYR A 713 -1.07 -33.28 39.09
C TYR A 713 0.19 -33.93 39.67
N ILE A 714 1.37 -33.49 39.23
CA ILE A 714 2.67 -33.97 39.75
C ILE A 714 2.93 -33.41 41.16
N GLY A 715 2.59 -32.15 41.43
CA GLY A 715 2.68 -31.56 42.76
C GLY A 715 1.75 -32.21 43.80
N ALA A 716 0.56 -32.66 43.38
CA ALA A 716 -0.38 -33.36 44.26
C ALA A 716 0.05 -34.78 44.63
N GLN A 717 0.90 -35.45 43.83
CA GLN A 717 1.51 -36.74 44.18
C GLN A 717 2.60 -36.63 45.26
N HIS A 718 3.05 -35.42 45.59
CA HIS A 718 4.05 -35.15 46.61
C HIS A 718 3.55 -34.20 47.70
N CYS A 719 2.25 -34.19 47.99
CA CYS A 719 1.75 -33.58 49.23
C CYS A 719 2.19 -34.45 50.42
N PRO A 720 3.12 -33.99 51.29
CA PRO A 720 3.59 -34.80 52.41
C PRO A 720 2.54 -34.95 53.53
N PHE A 721 1.33 -34.40 53.34
CA PHE A 721 0.26 -34.37 54.34
C PHE A 721 -1.00 -35.17 53.95
N CYS A 722 -1.03 -35.84 52.80
CA CYS A 722 -2.17 -36.68 52.40
C CYS A 722 -1.85 -38.18 52.52
N PRO A 723 -2.69 -38.99 53.18
CA PRO A 723 -2.45 -40.43 53.33
C PRO A 723 -2.68 -41.18 52.01
N PRO A 724 -1.99 -42.32 51.76
CA PRO A 724 -1.83 -42.91 50.42
C PRO A 724 -3.09 -43.55 49.79
N ASN A 725 -4.26 -43.50 50.42
CA ASN A 725 -5.45 -44.24 50.00
C ASN A 725 -6.74 -43.40 49.98
N SER A 726 -6.71 -42.18 49.41
CA SER A 726 -7.97 -41.46 49.19
C SER A 726 -8.65 -41.95 47.91
N GLN A 727 -9.55 -42.93 48.06
CA GLN A 727 -10.51 -43.42 47.05
C GLN A 727 -11.28 -42.28 46.34
N PHE A 728 -11.37 -41.13 47.00
CA PHE A 728 -12.06 -39.91 46.59
C PHE A 728 -11.64 -39.36 45.21
N PHE A 729 -10.37 -39.50 44.82
CA PHE A 729 -9.89 -39.03 43.50
C PHE A 729 -10.22 -40.00 42.36
N ALA A 730 -10.20 -41.32 42.62
CA ALA A 730 -10.56 -42.32 41.62
C ALA A 730 -12.05 -42.27 41.25
N ASP A 731 -12.91 -41.93 42.21
CA ASP A 731 -14.36 -41.84 42.00
C ASP A 731 -14.76 -40.58 41.20
N ARG A 732 -14.01 -39.48 41.31
CA ARG A 732 -14.20 -38.29 40.46
C ARG A 732 -13.78 -38.54 39.01
N VAL A 733 -12.73 -39.31 38.76
CA VAL A 733 -12.31 -39.70 37.40
C VAL A 733 -13.35 -40.62 36.74
N LYS A 734 -14.00 -41.52 37.49
CA LYS A 734 -15.15 -42.31 36.99
C LYS A 734 -16.37 -41.45 36.66
N THR A 735 -16.62 -40.40 37.44
CA THR A 735 -17.75 -39.47 37.22
C THR A 735 -17.56 -38.64 35.95
N ILE A 736 -16.33 -38.22 35.64
CA ILE A 736 -15.98 -37.48 34.40
C ILE A 736 -16.21 -38.34 33.14
N LYS A 737 -15.89 -39.64 33.19
CA LYS A 737 -16.19 -40.58 32.08
C LYS A 737 -17.69 -40.81 31.87
N HIS A 738 -18.52 -40.67 32.90
CA HIS A 738 -19.98 -40.81 32.78
C HIS A 738 -20.68 -39.55 32.24
N ILE A 739 -20.20 -38.34 32.60
CA ILE A 739 -20.78 -37.08 32.12
C ILE A 739 -20.57 -36.90 30.61
N HIS A 740 -19.42 -37.32 30.07
CA HIS A 740 -19.18 -37.29 28.62
C HIS A 740 -20.06 -38.27 27.83
N LYS A 741 -20.41 -39.43 28.41
CA LYS A 741 -21.29 -40.43 27.78
C LYS A 741 -22.78 -40.04 27.82
N ALA A 742 -23.18 -39.18 28.75
CA ALA A 742 -24.56 -38.71 28.87
C ALA A 742 -24.90 -37.61 27.85
N HIS A 743 -23.92 -36.82 27.40
CA HIS A 743 -24.15 -35.75 26.43
C HIS A 743 -24.23 -36.22 24.97
N SER A 744 -23.74 -37.41 24.64
CA SER A 744 -23.78 -37.98 23.29
C SER A 744 -25.09 -38.70 22.93
N ASN A 745 -26.04 -38.81 23.86
CA ASN A 745 -27.30 -39.56 23.66
C ASN A 745 -28.58 -38.71 23.73
N CYS A 746 -28.50 -37.39 23.55
CA CYS A 746 -29.70 -36.56 23.41
C CYS A 746 -30.09 -36.42 21.92
N GLN A 747 -30.85 -37.38 21.41
CA GLN A 747 -31.57 -37.28 20.14
C GLN A 747 -32.68 -36.22 20.26
N MET A 748 -32.59 -35.17 19.45
CA MET A 748 -33.72 -34.28 19.16
C MET A 748 -34.50 -34.88 18.00
N GLY A 749 -35.81 -35.04 18.18
CA GLY A 749 -36.73 -35.65 17.24
C GLY A 749 -36.87 -34.89 15.92
N GLU A 750 -37.01 -35.66 14.84
CA GLU A 750 -37.47 -35.23 13.54
C GLU A 750 -39.01 -35.10 13.56
N ASP A 751 -39.54 -34.04 12.94
CA ASP A 751 -40.81 -34.06 12.20
C ASP A 751 -41.05 -32.68 11.53
N GLU A 752 -40.84 -32.59 10.21
CA GLU A 752 -41.81 -32.07 9.21
C GLU A 752 -41.17 -31.88 7.80
N PRO A 753 -41.93 -32.08 6.70
CA PRO A 753 -41.37 -32.28 5.37
C PRO A 753 -41.27 -31.00 4.51
N MET A 754 -40.17 -30.83 3.79
CA MET A 754 -40.06 -29.84 2.71
C MET A 754 -40.72 -30.31 1.40
N PRO A 755 -41.30 -29.38 0.61
CA PRO A 755 -42.02 -29.72 -0.62
C PRO A 755 -41.10 -29.93 -1.81
N LYS A 756 -41.45 -30.92 -2.63
CA LYS A 756 -40.89 -31.20 -3.95
C LYS A 756 -41.14 -30.03 -4.90
N TYR A 757 -40.11 -29.59 -5.63
CA TYR A 757 -40.27 -28.79 -6.84
C TYR A 757 -39.56 -29.41 -8.05
N HIS A 758 -40.20 -29.17 -9.18
CA HIS A 758 -40.19 -29.95 -10.42
C HIS A 758 -38.90 -29.93 -11.24
N GLN A 759 -38.68 -31.06 -11.91
CA GLN A 759 -37.87 -31.24 -13.11
C GLN A 759 -38.33 -30.34 -14.26
N HIS A 760 -37.39 -29.75 -14.99
CA HIS A 760 -37.54 -29.46 -16.42
C HIS A 760 -36.23 -29.69 -17.18
N HIS A 761 -36.37 -30.42 -18.28
CA HIS A 761 -35.37 -30.80 -19.29
C HIS A 761 -34.87 -29.61 -20.12
N SER A 762 -33.59 -29.67 -20.56
CA SER A 762 -33.16 -29.62 -21.98
C SER A 762 -31.62 -29.66 -22.05
N LEU A 763 -31.00 -30.77 -22.48
CA LEU A 763 -30.54 -31.02 -23.86
C LEU A 763 -29.62 -29.94 -24.44
N TYR A 764 -28.29 -30.18 -24.41
CA TYR A 764 -27.40 -29.99 -25.57
C TYR A 764 -26.11 -30.79 -25.31
N ARG A 765 -25.96 -31.92 -26.03
CA ARG A 765 -24.69 -32.62 -26.21
C ARG A 765 -24.09 -32.14 -27.54
N GLY A 766 -22.88 -31.62 -27.50
CA GLY A 766 -22.06 -31.36 -28.68
C GLY A 766 -20.64 -31.81 -28.41
N ASN A 767 -20.32 -33.05 -28.79
CA ASN A 767 -18.94 -33.54 -28.84
C ASN A 767 -18.27 -32.96 -30.08
N ILE A 768 -17.17 -32.22 -29.91
CA ILE A 768 -16.24 -31.91 -30.99
C ILE A 768 -14.86 -32.36 -30.51
N ALA A 769 -14.36 -33.44 -31.10
CA ALA A 769 -12.98 -33.86 -31.00
C ALA A 769 -12.13 -32.95 -31.89
N LEU A 770 -11.10 -32.33 -31.32
CA LEU A 770 -10.14 -31.50 -32.04
C LEU A 770 -8.74 -32.08 -31.82
N ILE A 771 -8.21 -32.66 -32.89
CA ILE A 771 -6.83 -33.13 -33.00
C ILE A 771 -5.96 -31.89 -33.25
N VAL A 772 -4.99 -31.64 -32.38
CA VAL A 772 -3.98 -30.58 -32.56
C VAL A 772 -2.60 -31.25 -32.67
N PRO A 773 -1.81 -30.99 -33.71
CA PRO A 773 -0.45 -31.50 -33.83
C PRO A 773 0.50 -30.65 -32.95
N GLY A 774 1.31 -31.31 -32.12
CA GLY A 774 2.34 -30.65 -31.31
C GLY A 774 3.61 -30.33 -32.10
N PRO A 775 4.32 -29.23 -31.80
CA PRO A 775 5.64 -28.99 -32.37
C PRO A 775 6.73 -29.70 -31.54
N SER A 776 7.56 -30.46 -32.25
CA SER A 776 8.80 -31.08 -31.73
C SER A 776 9.84 -30.01 -31.42
N ILE A 777 10.38 -29.99 -30.21
CA ILE A 777 11.53 -29.16 -29.82
C ILE A 777 12.78 -30.02 -29.92
N THR A 778 13.69 -29.70 -30.84
CA THR A 778 15.07 -30.20 -30.84
C THR A 778 15.98 -29.19 -30.16
N THR A 779 16.71 -29.64 -29.14
CA THR A 779 17.75 -28.87 -28.45
C THR A 779 19.07 -28.95 -29.19
N SER A 780 19.67 -27.81 -29.55
CA SER A 780 21.08 -27.71 -29.98
C SER A 780 21.87 -26.86 -28.98
N PRO A 781 23.12 -27.25 -28.60
CA PRO A 781 23.87 -26.58 -27.54
C PRO A 781 24.62 -25.32 -28.02
N ALA A 782 24.83 -24.40 -27.07
CA ALA A 782 25.43 -23.09 -27.24
C ALA A 782 26.90 -23.12 -27.67
N THR A 783 27.27 -22.23 -28.60
CA THR A 783 28.65 -21.81 -28.89
C THR A 783 28.97 -20.47 -28.21
N PRO A 784 30.19 -20.26 -27.69
CA PRO A 784 30.56 -19.03 -27.01
C PRO A 784 30.93 -17.91 -27.99
N PHE A 785 30.41 -16.71 -27.74
CA PHE A 785 30.74 -15.49 -28.48
C PHE A 785 32.11 -14.94 -28.04
N VAL A 786 33.00 -14.71 -29.00
CA VAL A 786 34.28 -14.00 -28.81
C VAL A 786 34.03 -12.51 -29.06
N ALA A 787 34.39 -11.66 -28.09
CA ALA A 787 34.28 -10.21 -28.20
C ALA A 787 35.37 -9.62 -29.12
N PRO A 788 35.05 -8.62 -29.98
CA PRO A 788 36.08 -7.92 -30.73
C PRO A 788 36.71 -6.78 -29.91
N ASN A 789 38.03 -6.66 -30.05
CA ASN A 789 38.88 -5.57 -29.54
C ASN A 789 38.40 -4.20 -30.04
N LEU A 790 38.17 -3.27 -29.10
CA LEU A 790 38.00 -1.85 -29.37
C LEU A 790 39.23 -1.09 -28.86
N SER A 791 40.24 -1.00 -29.71
CA SER A 791 41.41 -0.13 -29.52
C SER A 791 41.57 0.80 -30.72
N SER A 792 40.58 1.66 -30.96
CA SER A 792 40.73 2.87 -31.76
C SER A 792 39.46 3.69 -31.63
N LEU A 793 39.52 4.79 -30.88
CA LEU A 793 38.82 6.06 -31.13
C LEU A 793 39.23 7.04 -30.02
N GLY A 794 39.94 8.10 -30.42
CA GLY A 794 40.38 9.19 -29.55
C GLY A 794 39.23 10.15 -29.17
N PRO A 795 39.52 11.19 -28.37
CA PRO A 795 38.49 11.98 -27.70
C PRO A 795 37.93 13.06 -28.63
N ILE A 796 36.61 13.14 -28.72
CA ILE A 796 35.91 14.32 -29.25
C ILE A 796 35.20 15.01 -28.10
N ALA A 797 35.58 16.26 -27.86
CA ALA A 797 34.95 17.18 -26.94
C ALA A 797 33.90 18.05 -27.66
N ALA A 798 32.91 18.48 -26.86
CA ALA A 798 32.06 19.65 -27.00
C ALA A 798 30.83 19.63 -27.95
N GLY A 799 29.68 19.91 -27.34
CA GLY A 799 28.64 20.82 -27.86
C GLY A 799 27.64 20.24 -28.85
N LEU A 800 26.46 19.82 -28.37
CA LEU A 800 25.28 19.65 -29.22
C LEU A 800 24.09 20.42 -28.63
N ASP A 801 23.57 21.32 -29.46
CA ASP A 801 22.37 22.12 -29.31
C ASP A 801 21.15 21.24 -29.64
N LEU A 802 20.25 21.08 -28.66
CA LEU A 802 19.15 20.09 -28.69
C LEU A 802 17.91 20.59 -29.45
N ASP A 803 17.90 21.84 -29.93
CA ASP A 803 16.70 22.45 -30.52
C ASP A 803 16.58 22.28 -32.05
N ASN A 804 17.47 21.52 -32.71
CA ASN A 804 17.49 21.35 -34.18
C ASN A 804 17.74 19.90 -34.66
N LEU A 805 16.97 18.93 -34.15
CA LEU A 805 16.89 17.61 -34.79
C LEU A 805 15.66 17.52 -35.72
N PRO A 806 15.81 17.05 -36.98
CA PRO A 806 14.68 16.87 -37.87
C PRO A 806 13.82 15.67 -37.46
N ASP A 807 12.50 15.82 -37.61
CA ASP A 807 11.50 14.77 -37.37
C ASP A 807 11.82 13.51 -38.20
N LEU A 808 12.12 12.41 -37.51
CA LEU A 808 12.25 11.09 -38.12
C LEU A 808 10.85 10.45 -38.26
N PRO A 809 10.52 9.87 -39.43
CA PRO A 809 9.26 9.17 -39.61
C PRO A 809 9.21 7.86 -38.81
N PRO A 810 8.00 7.35 -38.49
CA PRO A 810 7.84 6.16 -37.68
C PRO A 810 8.44 4.93 -38.38
N ILE A 811 9.21 4.16 -37.60
CA ILE A 811 9.73 2.86 -38.02
C ILE A 811 8.56 1.88 -38.07
N VAL A 812 8.14 1.51 -39.27
CA VAL A 812 7.26 0.36 -39.52
C VAL A 812 8.15 -0.88 -39.62
N ILE A 813 8.02 -1.81 -38.68
CA ILE A 813 8.67 -3.13 -38.77
C ILE A 813 7.68 -4.05 -39.48
N ASP A 814 7.99 -4.36 -40.74
CA ASP A 814 7.31 -5.39 -41.53
C ASP A 814 7.88 -6.77 -41.13
N LEU A 815 7.01 -7.71 -40.74
CA LEU A 815 7.39 -9.02 -40.22
C LEU A 815 7.08 -10.19 -41.18
N ASP A 816 6.78 -9.91 -42.45
CA ASP A 816 6.42 -10.96 -43.43
C ASP A 816 7.48 -11.27 -44.50
N SER A 817 8.74 -10.87 -44.33
CA SER A 817 9.82 -11.28 -45.25
C SER A 817 10.66 -12.44 -44.71
N THR A 818 10.19 -13.68 -44.87
CA THR A 818 11.05 -14.88 -44.81
C THR A 818 11.83 -15.02 -46.11
N PRO A 819 13.18 -15.14 -46.09
CA PRO A 819 13.93 -15.48 -47.29
C PRO A 819 13.83 -16.98 -47.58
N ASP A 820 13.51 -17.31 -48.83
CA ASP A 820 13.57 -18.66 -49.40
C ASP A 820 14.99 -19.24 -49.26
N ILE A 821 15.12 -20.29 -48.45
CA ILE A 821 16.30 -21.15 -48.43
C ILE A 821 15.95 -22.44 -49.16
N THR A 822 16.46 -22.56 -50.38
CA THR A 822 16.50 -23.79 -51.16
C THR A 822 17.42 -24.81 -50.49
N LEU A 823 16.87 -25.97 -50.13
CA LEU A 823 17.65 -27.15 -49.72
C LEU A 823 17.90 -28.06 -50.93
N PRO A 824 19.14 -28.53 -51.18
CA PRO A 824 19.40 -29.58 -52.15
C PRO A 824 19.10 -30.94 -51.50
N GLY A 825 18.33 -31.76 -52.21
CA GLY A 825 17.87 -33.06 -51.71
C GLY A 825 18.92 -34.18 -51.78
N SER A 826 18.64 -35.25 -51.04
CA SER A 826 18.82 -36.62 -51.51
C SER A 826 18.11 -37.63 -50.58
N PHE A 827 17.40 -38.53 -51.25
CA PHE A 827 16.80 -39.82 -50.87
C PHE A 827 17.47 -40.62 -49.74
N MET A 828 16.66 -41.28 -48.89
CA MET A 828 16.43 -42.74 -48.99
C MET A 828 15.31 -43.26 -48.06
N ASP A 829 14.82 -44.45 -48.44
CA ASP A 829 13.60 -45.18 -48.10
C ASP A 829 13.36 -45.61 -46.64
N LEU A 830 12.06 -45.58 -46.31
CA LEU A 830 11.19 -46.59 -45.67
C LEU A 830 11.80 -47.68 -44.75
N SER A 831 11.36 -47.66 -43.49
CA SER A 831 10.60 -48.76 -42.85
C SER A 831 9.90 -48.27 -41.58
#